data_AF-A0A813JNN0-F1
#
_entry.id   AF-A0A813JNN0-F1
#
_cell.length_a   1.000
_cell.length_b   1.000
_cell.length_c   1.000
_cell.angle_alpha   90.00
_cell.angle_beta   90.00
_cell.angle_gamma   90.00
#
_symmetry.space_group_name_H-M   'P 1'
#
loop_
_entity.id
_entity.type
_entity.pdbx_description
1 polymer ?
#
loop_
_entity_poly.entity_id
_entity_poly.type
_entity_poly.pdbx_seq_one_letter_code
_entity_poly.pdbx_strand_id
1 'polypeptide(L)'
;LGLPTCVAASGKLVGVGTLRGALVLLDPKLLDVPPRPQVLSPPATEEASAVTAAAFSPDGESLLVGHKSGQLVLWDLASQKIACSTRDVHSSSVVSVSFCRPGWQFALSADSKGSVYFLTFTSTFGRRDCSKQLLLEQSSNIGVPLRLLPVPQVPAKPGAVTHPADTHCLVALCATNATVLLTLHPSAQVLQKMQYNAKDASWIPDAAWLRPELESWAETVEVQSRDPQLCIAYGQTIHLMRVGWAMNEAKGKEDFKVSLIGKYTWPLPIRSISAFNDSVLAVLDGSNRLSVVQLPPLVDQPQTGATQLTAVQSEDVTSWSPVYHTSTSLDGSRDARSHHSALAVFRGKSRTLYVCGMKEVWSVQIGRWGQHIESLVSRNEWPAALDVFLALRRGTLPPLLDFPNATGPRQKAVESRTTQVIQSYLVNSLRPDTNRAQVRQICMTAVGVCVEANLWPVLYKTVFECFKATGHMNIYCNALEPFIVQGRIPRGEMDSEVLSSIVQSYALPLEEEEQVALQQTTKDGASTALFLDCDHCPHLFPTARRLQQLVLCVDVSRLDLNLAIRLFTQHRLWTALVHVYCALGDYVSPLELLVGECGQLAKKCPTVEGSFSAMGEAPLIHCLLVRKLFFFLHRCFEMRAFPLDPKDGVGMVQPSANSIADLLRCIFRTSEGQQQAAAGSPAEAP
;
A
#
# COMPACT_ATOMS: atom_id res chain seq x y z
N LEU A 1 -30.43 11.92 -31.23
CA LEU A 1 -30.09 13.00 -30.26
C LEU A 1 -28.94 13.90 -30.73
N GLY A 2 -28.13 13.48 -31.72
CA GLY A 2 -26.97 14.26 -32.21
C GLY A 2 -25.65 13.69 -31.69
N LEU A 3 -24.53 14.32 -32.04
CA LEU A 3 -23.21 13.98 -31.50
C LEU A 3 -23.07 14.50 -30.06
N PRO A 4 -22.36 13.80 -29.17
CA PRO A 4 -22.03 14.32 -27.85
C PRO A 4 -21.11 15.53 -27.98
N THR A 5 -21.42 16.57 -27.23
CA THR A 5 -20.68 17.83 -27.23
C THR A 5 -19.96 18.02 -25.91
N CYS A 6 -20.65 17.85 -24.79
CA CYS A 6 -20.09 18.03 -23.44
C CYS A 6 -20.52 16.91 -22.51
N VAL A 7 -19.78 16.73 -21.41
CA VAL A 7 -20.04 15.74 -20.37
C VAL A 7 -19.83 16.39 -19.02
N ALA A 8 -20.81 16.26 -18.14
CA ALA A 8 -20.71 16.65 -16.75
C ALA A 8 -20.98 15.42 -15.87
N ALA A 9 -20.36 15.35 -14.70
CA ALA A 9 -20.59 14.27 -13.74
C ALA A 9 -20.89 14.88 -12.36
N SER A 10 -21.93 14.37 -11.72
CA SER A 10 -22.24 14.57 -10.30
C SER A 10 -22.08 13.24 -9.58
N GLY A 11 -21.99 13.22 -8.24
CA GLY A 11 -21.84 11.98 -7.47
C GLY A 11 -22.98 10.95 -7.62
N LYS A 12 -24.06 11.26 -8.35
CA LYS A 12 -25.18 10.36 -8.63
C LYS A 12 -25.49 10.18 -10.13
N LEU A 13 -25.26 11.20 -10.95
CA LEU A 13 -25.70 11.23 -12.35
C LEU A 13 -24.60 11.77 -13.26
N VAL A 14 -24.56 11.25 -14.48
CA VAL A 14 -23.71 11.75 -15.57
C VAL A 14 -24.62 12.38 -16.62
N GLY A 15 -24.31 13.60 -17.03
CA GLY A 15 -25.04 14.35 -18.04
C GLY A 15 -24.21 14.52 -19.30
N VAL A 16 -24.73 14.06 -20.44
CA VAL A 16 -24.12 14.23 -21.75
C VAL A 16 -24.95 15.20 -22.57
N GLY A 17 -24.37 16.36 -22.92
CA GLY A 17 -24.99 17.32 -23.81
C GLY A 17 -24.81 16.91 -25.27
N THR A 18 -25.79 17.23 -26.12
CA THR A 18 -25.74 16.91 -27.54
C THR A 18 -25.82 18.12 -28.46
N LEU A 19 -25.39 17.91 -29.71
CA LEU A 19 -25.47 18.91 -30.78
C LEU A 19 -26.90 19.40 -31.07
N ARG A 20 -27.93 18.58 -30.82
CA ARG A 20 -29.33 18.97 -31.04
C ARG A 20 -30.00 19.55 -29.79
N GLY A 21 -29.23 20.03 -28.82
CA GLY A 21 -29.74 20.70 -27.63
C GLY A 21 -30.35 19.77 -26.58
N ALA A 22 -30.28 18.45 -26.76
CA ALA A 22 -30.78 17.49 -25.79
C ALA A 22 -29.69 17.16 -24.76
N LEU A 23 -30.13 16.76 -23.57
CA LEU A 23 -29.29 16.28 -22.48
C LEU A 23 -29.67 14.86 -22.13
N VAL A 24 -28.67 13.99 -22.10
CA VAL A 24 -28.83 12.59 -21.73
C VAL A 24 -28.28 12.40 -20.33
N LEU A 25 -29.15 12.06 -19.39
CA LEU A 25 -28.80 11.70 -18.01
C LEU A 25 -28.67 10.18 -17.89
N LEU A 26 -27.54 9.76 -17.33
CA LEU A 26 -27.17 8.38 -17.08
C LEU A 26 -26.87 8.20 -15.59
N ASP A 27 -27.49 7.20 -14.97
CA ASP A 27 -27.10 6.77 -13.63
C ASP A 27 -26.01 5.69 -13.76
N PRO A 28 -24.77 5.95 -13.28
CA PRO A 28 -23.68 5.01 -13.42
C PRO A 28 -23.88 3.72 -12.64
N LYS A 29 -24.72 3.69 -11.60
CA LYS A 29 -25.00 2.46 -10.84
C LYS A 29 -25.90 1.48 -11.59
N LEU A 30 -26.66 1.98 -12.56
CA LEU A 30 -27.58 1.20 -13.37
C LEU A 30 -26.97 0.80 -14.71
N LEU A 31 -25.68 1.05 -14.97
CA LEU A 31 -25.04 0.67 -16.23
C LEU A 31 -25.02 -0.84 -16.48
N ASP A 32 -25.07 -1.66 -15.42
CA ASP A 32 -25.07 -3.14 -15.50
C ASP A 32 -26.44 -3.75 -15.87
N VAL A 33 -27.53 -2.97 -15.80
CA VAL A 33 -28.90 -3.38 -16.13
C VAL A 33 -29.44 -2.38 -17.13
N PRO A 34 -29.80 -2.73 -18.39
CA PRO A 34 -29.99 -1.76 -19.48
C PRO A 34 -30.86 -0.57 -19.03
N PRO A 35 -30.24 0.55 -18.61
CA PRO A 35 -31.01 1.62 -18.03
C PRO A 35 -31.63 2.39 -19.18
N ARG A 36 -32.90 2.78 -19.05
CA ARG A 36 -33.46 3.74 -20.01
C ARG A 36 -32.78 5.08 -19.75
N PRO A 37 -31.95 5.60 -20.67
CA PRO A 37 -31.33 6.91 -20.50
C PRO A 37 -32.44 7.96 -20.40
N GLN A 38 -32.35 8.84 -19.40
CA GLN A 38 -33.32 9.92 -19.25
C GLN A 38 -32.91 11.06 -20.17
N VAL A 39 -33.81 11.48 -21.06
CA VAL A 39 -33.54 12.56 -22.01
C VAL A 39 -34.28 13.81 -21.55
N LEU A 40 -33.52 14.84 -21.21
CA LEU A 40 -34.03 16.19 -20.99
C LEU A 40 -33.92 16.96 -22.30
N SER A 41 -35.05 17.41 -22.85
CA SER A 41 -35.09 18.26 -24.03
C SER A 41 -35.68 19.62 -23.67
N PRO A 42 -35.14 20.73 -24.22
CA PRO A 42 -35.78 22.04 -24.10
C PRO A 42 -37.22 21.98 -24.66
N PRO A 43 -38.10 22.93 -24.28
CA PRO A 43 -39.50 22.89 -24.66
C PRO A 43 -39.62 22.98 -26.19
N ALA A 44 -40.57 22.23 -26.77
CA ALA A 44 -40.73 22.07 -28.22
C ALA A 44 -40.99 23.37 -29.01
N THR A 45 -41.18 24.48 -28.31
CA THR A 45 -41.46 25.81 -28.85
C THR A 45 -40.20 26.59 -29.27
N GLU A 46 -39.00 26.13 -28.91
CA GLU A 46 -37.72 26.81 -29.24
C GLU A 46 -36.83 25.95 -30.14
N GLU A 47 -36.12 26.58 -31.08
CA GLU A 47 -35.10 25.90 -31.89
C GLU A 47 -33.97 25.40 -31.00
N ALA A 48 -33.85 24.08 -30.87
CA ALA A 48 -32.88 23.45 -29.99
C ALA A 48 -31.43 23.67 -30.49
N SER A 49 -30.73 24.62 -29.87
CA SER A 49 -29.33 24.93 -30.14
C SER A 49 -28.38 23.96 -29.42
N ALA A 50 -27.21 23.68 -30.01
CA ALA A 50 -26.23 22.75 -29.46
C ALA A 50 -25.86 23.08 -28.01
N VAL A 51 -25.85 22.06 -27.14
CA VAL A 51 -25.39 22.20 -25.76
C VAL A 51 -23.88 22.36 -25.80
N THR A 52 -23.36 23.47 -25.27
CA THR A 52 -21.93 23.78 -25.30
C THR A 52 -21.24 23.58 -23.96
N ALA A 53 -21.97 23.74 -22.86
CA ALA A 53 -21.48 23.56 -21.51
C ALA A 53 -22.59 23.01 -20.60
N ALA A 54 -22.22 22.18 -19.63
CA ALA A 54 -23.12 21.67 -18.62
C ALA A 54 -22.37 21.54 -17.28
N ALA A 55 -23.04 21.85 -16.17
CA ALA A 55 -22.50 21.68 -14.83
C ALA A 55 -23.60 21.30 -13.85
N PHE A 56 -23.33 20.27 -13.04
CA PHE A 56 -24.20 19.91 -11.93
C PHE A 56 -23.94 20.80 -10.73
N SER A 57 -24.98 21.06 -9.95
CA SER A 57 -24.82 21.66 -8.63
C SER A 57 -24.09 20.67 -7.68
N PRO A 58 -23.32 21.13 -6.68
CA PRO A 58 -22.52 20.24 -5.82
C PRO A 58 -23.34 19.19 -5.06
N ASP A 59 -24.60 19.50 -4.76
CA ASP A 59 -25.62 18.64 -4.16
C ASP A 59 -26.26 17.66 -5.18
N GLY A 60 -26.09 17.89 -6.48
CA GLY A 60 -26.56 17.01 -7.54
C GLY A 60 -28.07 17.08 -7.78
N GLU A 61 -28.75 18.13 -7.29
CA GLU A 61 -30.20 18.32 -7.44
C GLU A 61 -30.56 19.22 -8.62
N SER A 62 -29.61 20.02 -9.11
CA SER A 62 -29.81 20.93 -10.23
C SER A 62 -28.72 20.79 -11.28
N LEU A 63 -29.07 21.11 -12.53
CA LEU A 63 -28.15 21.09 -13.68
C LEU A 63 -28.28 22.39 -14.45
N LEU A 64 -27.18 23.13 -14.62
CA LEU A 64 -27.14 24.35 -15.42
C LEU A 64 -26.50 24.05 -16.77
N VAL A 65 -27.14 24.53 -17.83
CA VAL A 65 -26.84 24.16 -19.21
C VAL A 65 -26.68 25.42 -20.02
N GLY A 66 -25.59 25.51 -20.77
CA GLY A 66 -25.33 26.58 -21.71
C GLY A 66 -25.42 26.10 -23.15
N HIS A 67 -26.04 26.92 -23.99
CA HIS A 67 -26.23 26.65 -25.40
C HIS A 67 -25.36 27.54 -26.29
N LYS A 68 -25.13 27.09 -27.53
CA LYS A 68 -24.47 27.88 -28.58
C LYS A 68 -25.22 29.18 -28.91
N SER A 69 -26.53 29.23 -28.67
CA SER A 69 -27.36 30.43 -28.85
C SER A 69 -27.13 31.52 -27.78
N GLY A 70 -26.36 31.25 -26.73
CA GLY A 70 -26.20 32.14 -25.57
C GLY A 70 -27.23 31.92 -24.45
N GLN A 71 -28.21 31.04 -24.70
CA GLN A 71 -29.23 30.69 -23.72
C GLN A 71 -28.66 29.84 -22.58
N LEU A 72 -29.12 30.12 -21.37
CA LEU A 72 -28.85 29.34 -20.16
C LEU A 72 -30.16 28.71 -19.66
N VAL A 73 -30.11 27.41 -19.36
CA VAL A 73 -31.25 26.66 -18.85
C VAL A 73 -30.85 25.96 -17.56
N LEU A 74 -31.56 26.28 -16.48
CA LEU A 74 -31.45 25.62 -15.19
C LEU A 74 -32.53 24.55 -15.08
N TRP A 75 -32.10 23.31 -14.91
CA TRP A 75 -32.93 22.14 -14.71
C TRP A 75 -32.98 21.76 -13.24
N ASP A 76 -34.18 21.42 -12.78
CA ASP A 76 -34.40 20.74 -11.51
C ASP A 76 -34.46 19.24 -11.77
N LEU A 77 -33.51 18.48 -11.22
CA LEU A 77 -33.34 17.05 -11.52
C LEU A 77 -34.34 16.18 -10.74
N ALA A 78 -34.84 16.66 -9.60
CA ALA A 78 -35.85 15.94 -8.82
C ALA A 78 -37.20 15.92 -9.55
N SER A 79 -37.58 17.06 -10.13
CA SER A 79 -38.82 17.20 -10.90
C SER A 79 -38.67 16.96 -12.40
N GLN A 80 -37.43 16.89 -12.91
CA GLN A 80 -37.07 16.81 -14.33
C GLN A 80 -37.69 17.94 -15.18
N LYS A 81 -37.88 19.11 -14.57
CA LYS A 81 -38.48 20.28 -15.22
C LYS A 81 -37.47 21.41 -15.32
N ILE A 82 -37.74 22.29 -16.27
CA ILE A 82 -37.01 23.55 -16.41
C ILE A 82 -37.41 24.45 -15.26
N ALA A 83 -36.45 24.79 -14.42
CA ALA A 83 -36.65 25.67 -13.29
C ALA A 83 -36.49 27.13 -13.69
N CYS A 84 -35.54 27.42 -14.57
CA CYS A 84 -35.32 28.75 -15.14
C CYS A 84 -34.75 28.61 -16.56
N SER A 85 -35.18 29.47 -17.49
CA SER A 85 -34.60 29.59 -18.83
C SER A 85 -34.39 31.08 -19.10
N THR A 86 -33.18 31.48 -19.49
CA THR A 86 -32.87 32.89 -19.76
C THR A 86 -31.94 33.02 -20.96
N ARG A 87 -32.31 33.90 -21.89
CA ARG A 87 -31.51 34.23 -23.08
C ARG A 87 -30.74 35.55 -22.94
N ASP A 88 -31.08 36.35 -21.94
CA ASP A 88 -30.56 37.71 -21.79
C ASP A 88 -29.15 37.79 -21.21
N VAL A 89 -28.55 36.68 -20.77
CA VAL A 89 -27.23 36.70 -20.12
C VAL A 89 -26.12 36.91 -21.15
N HIS A 90 -26.07 36.08 -22.20
CA HIS A 90 -25.01 36.08 -23.18
C HIS A 90 -25.56 36.34 -24.59
N SER A 91 -24.85 37.18 -25.35
CA SER A 91 -25.15 37.43 -26.77
C SER A 91 -24.44 36.47 -27.73
N SER A 92 -23.60 35.58 -27.18
CA SER A 92 -22.75 34.64 -27.92
C SER A 92 -22.72 33.28 -27.23
N SER A 93 -22.12 32.29 -27.90
CA SER A 93 -22.02 30.92 -27.40
C SER A 93 -21.45 30.86 -25.99
N VAL A 94 -22.15 30.15 -25.11
CA VAL A 94 -21.67 29.87 -23.75
C VAL A 94 -20.53 28.85 -23.84
N VAL A 95 -19.39 29.12 -23.23
CA VAL A 95 -18.19 28.24 -23.26
C VAL A 95 -18.07 27.43 -21.99
N SER A 96 -18.37 28.04 -20.84
CA SER A 96 -18.16 27.42 -19.53
C SER A 96 -19.26 27.84 -18.57
N VAL A 97 -19.66 26.91 -17.72
CA VAL A 97 -20.68 27.09 -16.69
C VAL A 97 -20.22 26.35 -15.45
N SER A 98 -20.43 26.91 -14.26
CA SER A 98 -20.07 26.23 -13.01
C SER A 98 -20.85 26.75 -11.81
N PHE A 99 -21.12 25.90 -10.82
CA PHE A 99 -21.79 26.28 -9.58
C PHE A 99 -20.79 26.63 -8.48
N CYS A 100 -21.04 27.72 -7.77
CA CYS A 100 -20.11 28.26 -6.76
C CYS A 100 -20.28 27.64 -5.37
N ARG A 101 -21.51 27.25 -5.02
CA ARG A 101 -21.93 26.86 -3.67
C ARG A 101 -22.91 25.68 -3.74
N PRO A 102 -23.20 25.00 -2.63
CA PRO A 102 -24.25 23.99 -2.60
C PRO A 102 -25.58 24.70 -2.90
N GLY A 103 -26.47 24.02 -3.60
CA GLY A 103 -27.71 24.60 -4.08
C GLY A 103 -27.61 25.20 -5.48
N TRP A 104 -28.76 25.72 -5.92
CA TRP A 104 -28.96 26.25 -7.26
C TRP A 104 -28.80 27.77 -7.36
N GLN A 105 -28.53 28.45 -6.24
CA GLN A 105 -28.62 29.92 -6.13
C GLN A 105 -27.48 30.67 -6.82
N PHE A 106 -26.26 30.13 -6.84
CA PHE A 106 -25.08 30.86 -7.33
C PHE A 106 -24.32 30.08 -8.38
N ALA A 107 -24.19 30.65 -9.58
CA ALA A 107 -23.44 30.06 -10.68
C ALA A 107 -22.60 31.09 -11.42
N LEU A 108 -21.65 30.61 -12.20
CA LEU A 108 -20.83 31.38 -13.12
C LEU A 108 -21.09 30.92 -14.54
N SER A 109 -21.04 31.86 -15.46
CA SER A 109 -21.15 31.58 -16.88
C SER A 109 -20.18 32.45 -17.68
N ALA A 110 -19.61 31.87 -18.72
CA ALA A 110 -18.60 32.49 -19.56
C ALA A 110 -18.95 32.34 -21.03
N ASP A 111 -18.73 33.38 -21.83
CA ASP A 111 -18.97 33.36 -23.28
C ASP A 111 -17.68 33.24 -24.11
N SER A 112 -17.87 33.00 -25.41
CA SER A 112 -16.79 32.94 -26.40
C SER A 112 -16.16 34.30 -26.72
N LYS A 113 -16.73 35.41 -26.25
CA LYS A 113 -16.24 36.78 -26.49
C LYS A 113 -15.37 37.32 -25.36
N GLY A 114 -15.29 36.64 -24.22
CA GLY A 114 -14.49 37.09 -23.08
C GLY A 114 -15.30 37.52 -21.85
N SER A 115 -16.62 37.58 -21.92
CA SER A 115 -17.47 38.02 -20.81
C SER A 115 -17.69 36.89 -19.81
N VAL A 116 -17.58 37.20 -18.52
CA VAL A 116 -17.94 36.30 -17.42
C VAL A 116 -18.97 36.97 -16.52
N TYR A 117 -20.07 36.28 -16.26
CA TYR A 117 -21.13 36.72 -15.36
C TYR A 117 -21.26 35.81 -14.15
N PHE A 118 -21.48 36.44 -13.00
CA PHE A 118 -22.01 35.82 -11.80
C PHE A 118 -23.54 35.84 -11.86
N LEU A 119 -24.14 34.66 -11.73
CA LEU A 119 -25.57 34.44 -11.80
C LEU A 119 -26.08 34.17 -10.39
N THR A 120 -27.06 34.97 -9.98
CA THR A 120 -27.82 34.73 -8.76
C THR A 120 -29.25 34.35 -9.15
N PHE A 121 -29.66 33.14 -8.78
CA PHE A 121 -31.00 32.65 -8.97
C PHE A 121 -31.79 32.87 -7.68
N THR A 122 -32.94 33.50 -7.81
CA THR A 122 -33.89 33.71 -6.70
C THR A 122 -35.19 33.00 -7.01
N SER A 123 -35.87 32.50 -5.98
CA SER A 123 -37.22 31.95 -6.15
C SER A 123 -38.21 32.90 -5.53
N THR A 124 -39.09 33.47 -6.36
CA THR A 124 -40.22 34.28 -5.91
C THR A 124 -41.51 33.63 -6.42
N PHE A 125 -42.43 33.35 -5.49
CA PHE A 125 -43.73 32.73 -5.80
C PHE A 125 -43.67 31.46 -6.69
N GLY A 126 -42.66 30.60 -6.49
CA GLY A 126 -42.51 29.33 -7.23
C GLY A 126 -41.88 29.46 -8.62
N ARG A 127 -41.63 30.68 -9.11
CA ARG A 127 -40.81 30.94 -10.30
C ARG A 127 -39.37 31.20 -9.88
N ARG A 128 -38.40 30.65 -10.62
CA ARG A 128 -36.98 31.01 -10.43
C ARG A 128 -36.60 32.06 -11.47
N ASP A 129 -36.17 33.21 -10.99
CA ASP A 129 -35.62 34.29 -11.83
C ASP A 129 -34.11 34.35 -11.67
N CYS A 130 -33.42 34.84 -12.69
CA CYS A 130 -31.97 35.00 -12.68
C CYS A 130 -31.58 36.48 -12.77
N SER A 131 -30.72 36.92 -11.86
CA SER A 131 -30.02 38.19 -11.93
C SER A 131 -28.55 37.93 -12.31
N LYS A 132 -27.99 38.78 -13.16
CA LYS A 132 -26.61 38.68 -13.63
C LYS A 132 -25.78 39.87 -13.15
N GLN A 133 -24.55 39.60 -12.74
CA GLN A 133 -23.54 40.59 -12.40
C GLN A 133 -22.30 40.33 -13.26
N LEU A 134 -21.82 41.35 -13.97
CA LEU A 134 -20.62 41.25 -14.80
C LEU A 134 -19.37 41.16 -13.89
N LEU A 135 -18.54 40.15 -14.10
CA LEU A 135 -17.27 39.96 -13.39
C LEU A 135 -16.07 40.33 -14.24
N LEU A 136 -16.09 39.93 -15.52
CA LEU A 136 -15.04 40.25 -16.48
C LEU A 136 -15.69 40.67 -17.79
N GLU A 137 -15.17 41.76 -18.35
CA GLU A 137 -15.61 42.30 -19.63
C GLU A 137 -14.72 41.80 -20.78
N GLN A 138 -15.28 41.80 -21.99
CA GLN A 138 -14.66 41.37 -23.26
C GLN A 138 -13.33 42.07 -23.56
N SER A 139 -13.10 43.26 -23.01
CA SER A 139 -11.90 44.10 -23.21
C SER A 139 -10.68 43.66 -22.39
N SER A 140 -10.80 42.62 -21.57
CA SER A 140 -9.69 42.19 -20.70
C SER A 140 -8.58 41.47 -21.48
N ASN A 141 -7.32 41.80 -21.18
CA ASN A 141 -6.10 41.16 -21.75
C ASN A 141 -5.93 39.67 -21.36
N ILE A 142 -6.98 39.03 -20.84
CA ILE A 142 -6.99 37.65 -20.32
C ILE A 142 -7.38 36.66 -21.45
N GLY A 143 -8.04 37.15 -22.50
CA GLY A 143 -8.50 36.33 -23.63
C GLY A 143 -9.81 35.61 -23.31
N VAL A 144 -10.15 34.58 -24.10
CA VAL A 144 -11.44 33.87 -23.94
C VAL A 144 -11.39 32.96 -22.72
N PRO A 145 -12.33 33.08 -21.77
CA PRO A 145 -12.44 32.18 -20.62
C PRO A 145 -12.84 30.79 -21.09
N LEU A 146 -11.94 29.84 -20.85
CA LEU A 146 -12.14 28.44 -21.19
C LEU A 146 -12.81 27.73 -20.02
N ARG A 147 -12.22 27.82 -18.82
CA ARG A 147 -12.61 27.05 -17.63
C ARG A 147 -13.02 27.94 -16.47
N LEU A 148 -14.17 27.66 -15.88
CA LEU A 148 -14.59 28.22 -14.59
C LEU A 148 -14.56 27.11 -13.52
N LEU A 149 -13.59 27.19 -12.62
CA LEU A 149 -13.37 26.21 -11.57
C LEU A 149 -13.53 26.84 -10.19
N PRO A 150 -14.73 26.83 -9.62
CA PRO A 150 -14.89 27.03 -8.18
C PRO A 150 -14.20 25.88 -7.43
N VAL A 151 -13.67 26.18 -6.25
CA VAL A 151 -13.10 25.17 -5.38
C VAL A 151 -14.19 24.14 -5.05
N PRO A 152 -13.92 22.84 -5.23
CA PRO A 152 -14.85 21.77 -4.85
C PRO A 152 -15.22 21.90 -3.39
N GLN A 153 -16.52 21.95 -3.10
CA GLN A 153 -16.98 22.00 -1.71
C GLN A 153 -17.02 20.59 -1.11
N VAL A 154 -16.54 20.46 0.12
CA VAL A 154 -16.66 19.21 0.88
C VAL A 154 -18.06 19.20 1.50
N PRO A 155 -18.89 18.16 1.30
CA PRO A 155 -20.21 18.09 1.92
C PRO A 155 -20.03 18.12 3.45
N ALA A 156 -20.55 19.17 4.08
CA ALA A 156 -20.45 19.36 5.51
C ALA A 156 -21.21 18.23 6.23
N LYS A 157 -20.48 17.27 6.81
CA LYS A 157 -21.05 16.42 7.86
C LYS A 157 -21.29 17.29 9.10
N PRO A 158 -22.35 17.06 9.89
CA PRO A 158 -22.54 17.78 11.14
C PRO A 158 -21.31 17.53 12.05
N GLY A 159 -20.57 18.59 12.35
CA GLY A 159 -19.31 18.55 13.13
C GLY A 159 -18.01 18.65 12.32
N ALA A 160 -18.04 18.72 10.98
CA ALA A 160 -16.84 18.87 10.17
C ALA A 160 -16.30 20.32 10.19
N VAL A 161 -14.98 20.47 10.35
CA VAL A 161 -14.28 21.77 10.25
C VAL A 161 -14.40 22.28 8.81
N THR A 162 -15.17 23.34 8.59
CA THR A 162 -15.28 24.01 7.28
C THR A 162 -14.06 24.88 7.04
N HIS A 163 -13.40 24.73 5.89
CA HIS A 163 -12.29 25.61 5.52
C HIS A 163 -12.84 26.98 5.06
N PRO A 164 -12.16 28.10 5.33
CA PRO A 164 -12.56 29.43 4.86
C PRO A 164 -12.69 29.56 3.32
N ALA A 165 -12.08 28.65 2.57
CA ALA A 165 -12.26 28.54 1.13
C ALA A 165 -13.73 28.29 0.71
N ASP A 166 -14.50 27.60 1.56
CA ASP A 166 -15.91 27.28 1.31
C ASP A 166 -16.82 28.51 1.50
N THR A 167 -16.45 29.40 2.43
CA THR A 167 -17.20 30.64 2.70
C THR A 167 -16.91 31.70 1.63
N HIS A 168 -15.65 31.84 1.23
CA HIS A 168 -15.18 32.88 0.31
C HIS A 168 -15.42 32.61 -1.18
N CYS A 169 -15.86 31.41 -1.55
CA CYS A 169 -16.09 31.00 -2.94
C CYS A 169 -14.89 31.33 -3.84
N LEU A 170 -13.78 30.61 -3.62
CA LEU A 170 -12.59 30.70 -4.45
C LEU A 170 -12.83 30.10 -5.83
N VAL A 171 -12.42 30.82 -6.89
CA VAL A 171 -12.63 30.44 -8.28
C VAL A 171 -11.33 30.64 -9.07
N ALA A 172 -10.92 29.60 -9.78
CA ALA A 172 -9.88 29.67 -10.80
C ALA A 172 -10.55 29.85 -12.18
N LEU A 173 -10.23 30.95 -12.85
CA LEU A 173 -10.63 31.23 -14.22
C LEU A 173 -9.45 30.96 -15.14
N CYS A 174 -9.55 29.93 -15.96
CA CYS A 174 -8.54 29.60 -16.96
C CYS A 174 -8.97 30.17 -18.31
N ALA A 175 -8.20 31.08 -18.86
CA ALA A 175 -8.43 31.68 -20.19
C ALA A 175 -7.19 31.49 -21.07
N THR A 176 -7.34 31.77 -22.37
CA THR A 176 -6.29 31.55 -23.37
C THR A 176 -4.97 32.24 -23.04
N ASN A 177 -5.01 33.47 -22.51
CA ASN A 177 -3.80 34.28 -22.30
C ASN A 177 -3.41 34.41 -20.83
N ALA A 178 -4.30 34.08 -19.90
CA ALA A 178 -4.00 34.10 -18.47
C ALA A 178 -4.90 33.18 -17.66
N THR A 179 -4.42 32.73 -16.50
CA THR A 179 -5.26 32.16 -15.44
C THR A 179 -5.34 33.11 -14.26
N VAL A 180 -6.56 33.37 -13.79
CA VAL A 180 -6.84 34.31 -12.72
C VAL A 180 -7.52 33.59 -11.57
N LEU A 181 -6.96 33.73 -10.37
CA LEU A 181 -7.54 33.28 -9.11
C LEU A 181 -8.33 34.42 -8.48
N LEU A 182 -9.61 34.18 -8.20
CA LEU A 182 -10.57 35.15 -7.70
C LEU A 182 -11.23 34.62 -6.43
N THR A 183 -11.51 35.51 -5.47
CA THR A 183 -12.57 35.30 -4.47
C THR A 183 -13.81 36.01 -4.96
N LEU A 184 -15.00 35.45 -4.72
CA LEU A 184 -16.27 36.09 -5.13
C LEU A 184 -17.09 36.62 -3.97
N HIS A 185 -16.89 36.07 -2.77
CA HIS A 185 -17.65 36.46 -1.58
C HIS A 185 -16.69 36.68 -0.40
N PRO A 186 -16.95 37.64 0.51
CA PRO A 186 -18.02 38.65 0.49
C PRO A 186 -17.80 39.77 -0.54
N SER A 187 -16.59 39.90 -1.08
CA SER A 187 -16.27 40.86 -2.15
C SER A 187 -15.45 40.18 -3.24
N ALA A 188 -15.71 40.52 -4.50
CA ALA A 188 -14.91 40.01 -5.61
C ALA A 188 -13.49 40.60 -5.58
N GLN A 189 -12.46 39.77 -5.37
CA GLN A 189 -11.06 40.21 -5.38
C GLN A 189 -10.17 39.27 -6.19
N VAL A 190 -9.21 39.85 -6.91
CA VAL A 190 -8.18 39.10 -7.64
C VAL A 190 -7.03 38.76 -6.70
N LEU A 191 -6.81 37.47 -6.46
CA LEU A 191 -5.70 36.97 -5.64
C LEU A 191 -4.40 36.88 -6.44
N GLN A 192 -4.46 36.27 -7.63
CA GLN A 192 -3.29 36.09 -8.48
C GLN A 192 -3.69 36.05 -9.95
N LYS A 193 -2.86 36.66 -10.79
CA LYS A 193 -2.96 36.61 -12.25
C LYS A 193 -1.67 36.02 -12.82
N MET A 194 -1.81 34.93 -13.56
CA MET A 194 -0.71 34.25 -14.25
C MET A 194 -0.88 34.47 -15.74
N GLN A 195 0.03 35.20 -16.38
CA GLN A 195 -0.02 35.46 -17.83
C GLN A 195 0.82 34.45 -18.60
N TYR A 196 0.31 34.09 -19.78
CA TYR A 196 0.93 33.18 -20.73
C TYR A 196 1.43 33.96 -21.95
N ASN A 197 2.38 33.38 -22.68
CA ASN A 197 2.84 33.97 -23.93
C ASN A 197 1.83 33.67 -25.03
N ALA A 198 1.09 34.70 -25.46
CA ALA A 198 -0.03 34.59 -26.42
C ALA A 198 0.39 34.19 -27.86
N LYS A 199 1.68 34.00 -28.13
CA LYS A 199 2.20 33.73 -29.49
C LYS A 199 2.20 32.25 -29.88
N ASP A 200 2.12 31.34 -28.92
CA ASP A 200 2.20 29.90 -29.17
C ASP A 200 0.78 29.31 -29.33
N ALA A 201 0.27 29.26 -30.55
CA ALA A 201 -1.06 28.71 -30.86
C ALA A 201 -1.14 27.16 -30.77
N SER A 202 -0.09 26.50 -30.30
CA SER A 202 0.04 25.03 -30.30
C SER A 202 -0.56 24.34 -29.07
N TRP A 203 -0.87 25.09 -28.02
CA TRP A 203 -1.42 24.56 -26.76
C TRP A 203 -2.42 25.53 -26.13
N ILE A 204 -3.25 25.01 -25.23
CA ILE A 204 -4.30 25.76 -24.53
C ILE A 204 -4.19 25.42 -23.04
N PRO A 205 -4.27 26.40 -22.12
CA PRO A 205 -4.16 26.12 -20.70
C PRO A 205 -5.43 25.45 -20.15
N ASP A 206 -5.24 24.54 -19.19
CA ASP A 206 -6.31 23.89 -18.43
C ASP A 206 -5.93 23.87 -16.94
N ALA A 207 -6.91 23.74 -16.06
CA ALA A 207 -6.70 23.75 -14.62
C ALA A 207 -7.55 22.68 -13.92
N ALA A 208 -7.14 22.26 -12.72
CA ALA A 208 -7.90 21.36 -11.87
C ALA A 208 -7.61 21.63 -10.38
N TRP A 209 -8.65 21.64 -9.55
CA TRP A 209 -8.50 21.70 -8.10
C TRP A 209 -8.26 20.31 -7.50
N LEU A 210 -7.18 20.20 -6.75
CA LEU A 210 -6.86 19.10 -5.84
C LEU A 210 -7.35 19.51 -4.44
N ARG A 211 -8.28 18.75 -3.89
CA ARG A 211 -8.74 18.95 -2.51
C ARG A 211 -8.86 17.59 -1.85
N PRO A 212 -8.28 17.38 -0.66
CA PRO A 212 -8.44 16.13 0.06
C PRO A 212 -9.90 15.99 0.49
N GLU A 213 -10.54 14.91 0.07
CA GLU A 213 -11.81 14.50 0.64
C GLU A 213 -11.54 14.03 2.07
N LEU A 214 -12.27 14.57 3.06
CA LEU A 214 -12.26 14.02 4.42
C LEU A 214 -12.91 12.63 4.36
N GLU A 215 -12.11 11.61 4.09
CA GLU A 215 -12.58 10.23 4.07
C GLU A 215 -12.98 9.78 5.50
N SER A 216 -14.07 9.01 5.57
CA SER A 216 -14.76 8.62 6.82
C SER A 216 -13.99 7.66 7.73
N TRP A 217 -12.80 7.19 7.37
CA TRP A 217 -11.98 6.36 8.25
C TRP A 217 -11.17 7.18 9.26
N ALA A 218 -11.11 8.50 9.09
CA ALA A 218 -10.47 9.43 10.00
C ALA A 218 -11.40 9.87 11.16
N GLU A 219 -12.25 8.98 11.67
CA GLU A 219 -13.12 9.27 12.84
C GLU A 219 -12.32 9.59 14.11
N THR A 220 -11.02 9.26 14.16
CA THR A 220 -10.19 9.39 15.36
C THR A 220 -8.99 10.34 15.22
N VAL A 221 -8.80 10.97 14.07
CA VAL A 221 -7.69 11.93 13.87
C VAL A 221 -8.30 13.24 13.43
N GLU A 222 -8.09 14.31 14.21
CA GLU A 222 -8.39 15.69 13.79
C GLU A 222 -7.55 16.02 12.55
N VAL A 223 -8.03 15.61 11.37
CA VAL A 223 -7.41 15.99 10.10
C VAL A 223 -7.74 17.46 9.91
N GLN A 224 -6.82 18.33 10.27
CA GLN A 224 -6.85 19.74 9.85
C GLN A 224 -7.07 19.76 8.34
N SER A 225 -8.16 20.42 7.91
CA SER A 225 -8.47 20.58 6.48
C SER A 225 -7.25 21.22 5.80
N ARG A 226 -6.55 20.45 4.94
CA ARG A 226 -5.42 20.99 4.18
C ARG A 226 -5.91 22.08 3.22
N ASP A 227 -5.04 23.07 2.99
CA ASP A 227 -5.26 24.14 2.03
C ASP A 227 -5.60 23.59 0.63
N PRO A 228 -6.57 24.17 -0.09
CA PRO A 228 -6.90 23.76 -1.44
C PRO A 228 -5.73 24.04 -2.39
N GLN A 229 -5.54 23.14 -3.35
CA GLN A 229 -4.44 23.20 -4.29
C GLN A 229 -4.93 23.28 -5.72
N LEU A 230 -4.33 24.19 -6.49
CA LEU A 230 -4.65 24.38 -7.89
C LEU A 230 -3.50 23.84 -8.74
N CYS A 231 -3.82 22.87 -9.60
CA CYS A 231 -2.99 22.47 -10.72
C CYS A 231 -3.35 23.30 -11.94
N ILE A 232 -2.35 23.91 -12.56
CA ILE A 232 -2.49 24.62 -13.83
C ILE A 232 -1.55 23.95 -14.82
N ALA A 233 -2.10 23.41 -15.90
CA ALA A 233 -1.33 22.83 -17.01
C ALA A 233 -1.33 23.79 -18.19
N TYR A 234 -0.13 24.06 -18.72
CA TYR A 234 0.03 24.83 -19.94
C TYR A 234 1.31 24.41 -20.68
N GLY A 235 1.24 24.25 -22.00
CA GLY A 235 2.31 23.68 -22.79
C GLY A 235 2.72 22.29 -22.28
N GLN A 236 4.00 22.13 -21.96
CA GLN A 236 4.59 20.92 -21.37
C GLN A 236 4.75 21.00 -19.85
N THR A 237 4.16 22.01 -19.19
CA THR A 237 4.41 22.29 -17.77
C THR A 237 3.14 22.21 -16.94
N ILE A 238 3.25 21.65 -15.74
CA ILE A 238 2.21 21.62 -14.72
C ILE A 238 2.72 22.41 -13.51
N HIS A 239 1.96 23.43 -13.12
CA HIS A 239 2.23 24.28 -11.98
C HIS A 239 1.30 23.91 -10.83
N LEU A 240 1.85 23.52 -9.70
CA LEU A 240 1.10 23.21 -8.49
C LEU A 240 1.15 24.41 -7.54
N MET A 241 -0.01 24.99 -7.25
CA MET A 241 -0.17 26.15 -6.37
C MET A 241 -0.97 25.79 -5.13
N ARG A 242 -0.54 26.27 -3.96
CA ARG A 242 -1.29 26.19 -2.69
C ARG A 242 -1.96 27.52 -2.46
N VAL A 243 -3.25 27.51 -2.09
CA VAL A 243 -3.94 28.71 -1.62
C VAL A 243 -4.01 28.61 -0.10
N GLY A 244 -2.99 29.16 0.56
CA GLY A 244 -2.94 29.24 2.01
C GLY A 244 -3.88 30.32 2.53
N TRP A 245 -4.47 30.07 3.69
CA TRP A 245 -5.27 31.04 4.42
C TRP A 245 -4.55 31.47 5.70
N ALA A 246 -4.55 32.77 5.99
CA ALA A 246 -4.07 33.30 7.25
C ALA A 246 -4.98 34.45 7.72
N MET A 247 -5.30 34.45 9.02
CA MET A 247 -5.97 35.58 9.63
C MET A 247 -4.95 36.70 9.84
N ASN A 248 -5.16 37.85 9.20
CA ASN A 248 -4.27 38.99 9.37
C ASN A 248 -4.72 39.82 10.58
N GLU A 249 -4.07 39.60 11.73
CA GLU A 249 -4.37 40.27 13.01
C GLU A 249 -4.34 41.80 12.90
N ALA A 250 -3.53 42.36 11.99
CA ALA A 250 -3.41 43.81 11.80
C ALA A 250 -4.57 44.45 11.02
N LYS A 251 -5.26 43.69 10.15
CA LYS A 251 -6.36 44.20 9.31
C LYS A 251 -7.74 43.70 9.73
N GLY A 252 -7.80 42.72 10.65
CA GLY A 252 -9.05 42.04 11.01
C GLY A 252 -9.74 41.38 9.82
N LYS A 253 -9.00 41.08 8.74
CA LYS A 253 -9.50 40.50 7.50
C LYS A 253 -8.75 39.19 7.21
N GLU A 254 -9.49 38.26 6.62
CA GLU A 254 -8.95 37.02 6.10
C GLU A 254 -8.12 37.30 4.84
N ASP A 255 -6.84 36.93 4.85
CA ASP A 255 -5.95 37.09 3.71
C ASP A 255 -5.61 35.70 3.12
N PHE A 256 -5.86 35.54 1.82
CA PHE A 256 -5.45 34.36 1.06
C PHE A 256 -4.10 34.62 0.41
N LYS A 257 -3.12 33.75 0.68
CA LYS A 257 -1.80 33.80 0.05
C LYS A 257 -1.63 32.61 -0.87
N VAL A 258 -1.38 32.90 -2.15
CA VAL A 258 -1.07 31.85 -3.12
C VAL A 258 0.44 31.63 -3.18
N SER A 259 0.88 30.39 -2.99
CA SER A 259 2.28 30.00 -3.10
C SER A 259 2.46 28.91 -4.15
N LEU A 260 3.53 29.01 -4.94
CA LEU A 260 3.91 27.96 -5.88
C LEU A 260 4.63 26.85 -5.11
N ILE A 261 4.11 25.63 -5.13
CA ILE A 261 4.70 24.45 -4.46
C ILE A 261 5.74 23.81 -5.37
N GLY A 262 5.40 23.62 -6.65
CA GLY A 262 6.24 22.86 -7.57
C GLY A 262 5.93 23.18 -9.02
N LYS A 263 6.96 23.04 -9.86
CA LYS A 263 6.86 23.05 -11.31
C LYS A 263 7.23 21.67 -11.82
N TYR A 264 6.37 21.10 -12.63
CA TYR A 264 6.56 19.79 -13.22
C TYR A 264 6.59 19.87 -14.72
N THR A 265 7.39 19.04 -15.35
CA THR A 265 7.47 18.93 -16.82
C THR A 265 6.89 17.61 -17.30
N TRP A 266 6.27 17.67 -18.47
CA TRP A 266 5.66 16.55 -19.16
C TRP A 266 6.27 16.41 -20.57
N PRO A 267 6.47 15.19 -21.11
CA PRO A 267 7.17 15.00 -22.38
C PRO A 267 6.49 15.66 -23.59
N LEU A 268 5.17 15.79 -23.57
CA LEU A 268 4.35 16.28 -24.67
C LEU A 268 3.45 17.43 -24.21
N PRO A 269 2.96 18.29 -25.12
CA PRO A 269 2.02 19.33 -24.75
C PRO A 269 0.72 18.71 -24.20
N ILE A 270 0.26 19.23 -23.07
CA ILE A 270 -0.91 18.75 -22.35
C ILE A 270 -2.16 19.39 -22.98
N ARG A 271 -3.20 18.57 -23.22
CA ARG A 271 -4.50 19.02 -23.77
C ARG A 271 -5.56 19.25 -22.70
N SER A 272 -5.61 18.39 -21.69
CA SER A 272 -6.56 18.54 -20.58
C SER A 272 -6.06 17.83 -19.33
N ILE A 273 -6.47 18.36 -18.18
CA ILE A 273 -6.19 17.78 -16.87
C ILE A 273 -7.46 17.66 -16.02
N SER A 274 -7.50 16.63 -15.19
CA SER A 274 -8.55 16.47 -14.18
C SER A 274 -8.00 15.80 -12.92
N ALA A 275 -8.40 16.30 -11.76
CA ALA A 275 -7.97 15.79 -10.46
C ALA A 275 -8.97 14.78 -9.89
N PHE A 276 -8.47 13.63 -9.44
CA PHE A 276 -9.28 12.64 -8.72
C PHE A 276 -9.33 12.92 -7.22
N ASN A 277 -8.17 13.20 -6.61
CA ASN A 277 -8.03 13.47 -5.19
C ASN A 277 -6.93 14.54 -4.98
N ASP A 278 -6.30 14.59 -3.80
CA ASP A 278 -5.22 15.52 -3.48
C ASP A 278 -3.86 15.18 -4.11
N SER A 279 -3.69 13.94 -4.61
CA SER A 279 -2.38 13.45 -5.07
C SER A 279 -2.39 12.81 -6.47
N VAL A 280 -3.55 12.58 -7.08
CA VAL A 280 -3.69 11.85 -8.35
C VAL A 280 -4.38 12.72 -9.38
N LEU A 281 -3.73 12.85 -10.54
CA LEU A 281 -4.12 13.67 -11.67
C LEU A 281 -4.24 12.80 -12.93
N ALA A 282 -5.33 12.92 -13.68
CA ALA A 282 -5.40 12.47 -15.07
C ALA A 282 -4.85 13.57 -15.99
N VAL A 283 -3.97 13.18 -16.89
CA VAL A 283 -3.37 14.03 -17.92
C VAL A 283 -3.66 13.43 -19.28
N LEU A 284 -4.21 14.23 -20.20
CA LEU A 284 -4.38 13.86 -21.60
C LEU A 284 -3.40 14.64 -22.47
N ASP A 285 -2.58 13.91 -23.22
CA ASP A 285 -1.47 14.47 -23.98
C ASP A 285 -1.83 14.80 -25.44
N GLY A 286 -0.94 15.55 -26.11
CA GLY A 286 -1.03 15.85 -27.54
C GLY A 286 -1.06 14.63 -28.46
N SER A 287 -0.59 13.46 -27.99
CA SER A 287 -0.68 12.18 -28.69
C SER A 287 -2.01 11.45 -28.46
N ASN A 288 -2.99 12.05 -27.76
CA ASN A 288 -4.19 11.38 -27.25
C ASN A 288 -3.87 10.19 -26.35
N ARG A 289 -2.85 10.32 -25.51
CA ARG A 289 -2.53 9.34 -24.46
C ARG A 289 -3.09 9.82 -23.13
N LEU A 290 -3.91 9.01 -22.49
CA LEU A 290 -4.45 9.28 -21.17
C LEU A 290 -3.52 8.65 -20.13
N SER A 291 -2.92 9.48 -19.30
CA SER A 291 -1.97 9.06 -18.26
C SER A 291 -2.51 9.41 -16.88
N VAL A 292 -2.43 8.45 -15.95
CA VAL A 292 -2.67 8.69 -14.53
C VAL A 292 -1.33 9.01 -13.89
N VAL A 293 -1.24 10.19 -13.30
CA VAL A 293 -0.01 10.74 -12.72
C VAL A 293 -0.22 10.93 -11.23
N GLN A 294 0.77 10.51 -10.46
CA GLN A 294 0.81 10.78 -9.04
C GLN A 294 1.73 11.95 -8.76
N LEU A 295 1.19 12.94 -8.06
CA LEU A 295 1.95 14.09 -7.59
C LEU A 295 2.75 13.68 -6.35
N PRO A 296 3.99 14.17 -6.21
CA PRO A 296 4.80 13.95 -5.02
C PRO A 296 4.08 14.41 -3.76
N PRO A 297 4.32 13.76 -2.60
CA PRO A 297 3.81 14.26 -1.34
C PRO A 297 4.31 15.69 -1.11
N LEU A 298 3.40 16.52 -0.60
CA LEU A 298 3.63 17.94 -0.42
C LEU A 298 4.76 18.17 0.57
N VAL A 299 5.82 18.81 0.09
CA VAL A 299 6.87 19.39 0.94
C VAL A 299 6.49 20.85 1.17
N ASP A 300 6.62 21.33 2.41
CA ASP A 300 6.27 22.72 2.76
C ASP A 300 7.22 23.76 2.15
N GLN A 301 8.33 23.32 1.57
CA GLN A 301 9.24 24.18 0.82
C GLN A 301 8.98 24.06 -0.70
N PRO A 302 8.97 25.20 -1.41
CA PRO A 302 8.81 25.21 -2.86
C PRO A 302 9.99 24.47 -3.52
N GLN A 303 9.70 23.45 -4.33
CA GLN A 303 10.74 22.78 -5.10
C GLN A 303 11.22 23.73 -6.21
N THR A 304 12.50 24.11 -6.17
CA THR A 304 13.10 25.10 -7.09
C THR A 304 13.55 24.53 -8.44
N GLY A 305 13.22 23.28 -8.75
CA GLY A 305 13.55 22.61 -10.02
C GLY A 305 12.32 22.05 -10.74
N ALA A 306 12.34 22.11 -12.08
CA ALA A 306 11.34 21.43 -12.90
C ALA A 306 11.57 19.91 -12.81
N THR A 307 10.68 19.19 -12.14
CA THR A 307 10.78 17.72 -12.04
C THR A 307 9.94 17.09 -13.13
N GLN A 308 10.51 16.14 -13.88
CA GLN A 308 9.74 15.40 -14.88
C GLN A 308 8.81 14.41 -14.17
N LEU A 309 7.52 14.51 -14.43
CA LEU A 309 6.55 13.56 -13.87
C LEU A 309 6.54 12.26 -14.69
N THR A 310 6.38 11.14 -13.98
CA THR A 310 6.21 9.82 -14.58
C THR A 310 4.75 9.38 -14.47
N ALA A 311 4.22 8.85 -15.58
CA ALA A 311 2.91 8.20 -15.56
C ALA A 311 2.97 6.93 -14.71
N VAL A 312 2.00 6.73 -13.82
CA VAL A 312 1.80 5.46 -13.12
C VAL A 312 1.20 4.44 -14.09
N GLN A 313 0.21 4.87 -14.87
CA GLN A 313 -0.41 4.10 -15.94
C GLN A 313 -0.72 5.03 -17.10
N SER A 314 -0.66 4.49 -18.32
CA SER A 314 -0.95 5.23 -19.54
C SER A 314 -1.66 4.34 -20.54
N GLU A 315 -2.71 4.85 -21.17
CA GLU A 315 -3.48 4.16 -22.20
C GLU A 315 -3.58 5.06 -23.44
N ASP A 316 -3.47 4.45 -24.63
CA ASP A 316 -3.56 5.17 -25.89
C ASP A 316 -5.04 5.30 -26.30
N VAL A 317 -5.54 6.53 -26.30
CA VAL A 317 -6.96 6.90 -26.42
C VAL A 317 -7.28 7.45 -27.83
N THR A 318 -6.39 7.20 -28.80
CA THR A 318 -6.55 7.67 -30.19
C THR A 318 -7.83 7.17 -30.85
N SER A 319 -8.23 5.93 -30.56
CA SER A 319 -9.47 5.32 -31.06
C SER A 319 -10.74 5.97 -30.53
N TRP A 320 -10.70 6.56 -29.34
CA TRP A 320 -11.87 7.18 -28.70
C TRP A 320 -12.19 8.56 -29.30
N SER A 321 -11.26 9.16 -30.05
CA SER A 321 -11.39 10.49 -30.66
C SER A 321 -11.84 11.56 -29.65
N PRO A 322 -11.06 11.81 -28.57
CA PRO A 322 -11.46 12.72 -27.52
C PRO A 322 -11.72 14.13 -28.08
N VAL A 323 -12.80 14.75 -27.63
CA VAL A 323 -13.13 16.15 -27.93
C VAL A 323 -12.30 17.03 -27.00
N TYR A 324 -11.55 18.00 -27.50
CA TYR A 324 -10.77 18.94 -26.69
C TYR A 324 -10.72 20.32 -27.37
N HIS A 325 -10.19 21.34 -26.68
CA HIS A 325 -10.08 22.70 -27.22
C HIS A 325 -9.08 22.77 -28.38
N THR A 326 -9.48 23.40 -29.49
CA THR A 326 -8.57 23.73 -30.60
C THR A 326 -8.54 25.24 -30.85
N SER A 327 -7.37 25.77 -31.20
CA SER A 327 -7.16 27.20 -31.53
C SER A 327 -8.03 27.67 -32.69
N THR A 328 -8.39 26.78 -33.62
CA THR A 328 -9.25 27.05 -34.78
C THR A 328 -10.69 27.42 -34.43
N SER A 329 -11.15 27.13 -33.20
CA SER A 329 -12.52 27.45 -32.75
C SER A 329 -12.70 28.91 -32.31
N LEU A 330 -11.60 29.65 -32.10
CA LEU A 330 -11.62 31.05 -31.66
C LEU A 330 -11.95 32.03 -32.80
N ASP A 331 -11.66 31.68 -34.06
CA ASP A 331 -11.85 32.55 -35.24
C ASP A 331 -13.27 32.50 -35.82
N GLY A 332 -14.25 31.93 -35.12
CA GLY A 332 -15.65 31.89 -35.56
C GLY A 332 -15.91 31.10 -36.85
N SER A 333 -14.92 30.34 -37.35
CA SER A 333 -15.07 29.48 -38.52
C SER A 333 -15.90 28.23 -38.22
N ARG A 334 -16.66 27.80 -39.22
CA ARG A 334 -17.96 27.08 -39.22
C ARG A 334 -18.14 25.79 -38.40
N ASP A 335 -17.19 25.30 -37.63
CA ASP A 335 -17.36 24.13 -36.76
C ASP A 335 -16.79 24.38 -35.35
N ALA A 336 -17.39 25.31 -34.62
CA ALA A 336 -17.10 25.53 -33.21
C ALA A 336 -17.48 24.29 -32.37
N ARG A 337 -16.54 23.36 -32.19
CA ARG A 337 -16.60 22.27 -31.20
C ARG A 337 -15.63 22.57 -30.04
N SER A 338 -15.81 23.70 -29.37
CA SER A 338 -15.13 23.99 -28.12
C SER A 338 -16.03 23.58 -26.97
N HIS A 339 -15.79 22.38 -26.44
CA HIS A 339 -16.53 21.90 -25.28
C HIS A 339 -15.58 21.63 -24.15
N HIS A 340 -15.79 22.43 -23.11
CA HIS A 340 -14.92 22.63 -21.98
C HIS A 340 -14.78 21.41 -21.03
N SER A 341 -15.43 20.31 -21.37
CA SER A 341 -15.61 19.16 -20.48
C SER A 341 -15.32 17.84 -21.21
N ALA A 342 -14.19 17.80 -21.91
CA ALA A 342 -13.63 16.59 -22.51
C ALA A 342 -13.50 15.46 -21.48
N LEU A 343 -13.05 15.86 -20.29
CA LEU A 343 -12.78 15.00 -19.15
C LEU A 343 -13.63 15.48 -17.98
N ALA A 344 -14.54 14.62 -17.53
CA ALA A 344 -15.28 14.82 -16.29
C ALA A 344 -14.96 13.68 -15.33
N VAL A 345 -14.62 14.02 -14.08
CA VAL A 345 -14.39 13.01 -13.04
C VAL A 345 -15.63 12.91 -12.17
N PHE A 346 -16.12 11.69 -12.03
CA PHE A 346 -17.16 11.35 -11.07
C PHE A 346 -16.53 11.15 -9.69
N ARG A 347 -16.75 12.13 -8.81
CA ARG A 347 -16.29 12.13 -7.41
C ARG A 347 -17.19 11.32 -6.48
N GLY A 348 -17.68 10.17 -6.94
CA GLY A 348 -18.41 9.21 -6.11
C GLY A 348 -17.55 8.00 -5.73
N LYS A 349 -18.14 7.02 -5.05
CA LYS A 349 -17.45 5.80 -4.59
C LYS A 349 -16.71 5.02 -5.70
N SER A 350 -17.09 5.19 -6.97
CA SER A 350 -16.52 4.48 -8.12
C SER A 350 -15.35 5.20 -8.81
N ARG A 351 -15.06 6.48 -8.48
CA ARG A 351 -13.92 7.27 -9.00
C ARG A 351 -13.70 7.12 -10.51
N THR A 352 -14.78 7.25 -11.28
CA THR A 352 -14.79 7.02 -12.73
C THR A 352 -14.46 8.31 -13.48
N LEU A 353 -13.59 8.24 -14.48
CA LEU A 353 -13.32 9.29 -15.44
C LEU A 353 -14.18 9.09 -16.67
N TYR A 354 -14.90 10.11 -17.09
CA TYR A 354 -15.64 10.13 -18.34
C TYR A 354 -14.88 10.93 -19.38
N VAL A 355 -14.62 10.31 -20.51
CA VAL A 355 -13.97 10.93 -21.67
C VAL A 355 -15.02 11.10 -22.77
N CYS A 356 -15.30 12.34 -23.15
CA CYS A 356 -16.18 12.64 -24.26
C CYS A 356 -15.43 12.45 -25.59
N GLY A 357 -15.76 11.39 -26.33
CA GLY A 357 -15.33 11.20 -27.70
C GLY A 357 -16.25 11.90 -28.70
N MET A 358 -15.86 11.97 -29.97
CA MET A 358 -16.67 12.62 -31.01
C MET A 358 -17.99 11.89 -31.30
N LYS A 359 -18.05 10.58 -31.06
CA LYS A 359 -19.22 9.74 -31.32
C LYS A 359 -19.79 9.09 -30.07
N GLU A 360 -18.92 8.76 -29.12
CA GLU A 360 -19.22 7.94 -27.96
C GLU A 360 -18.64 8.59 -26.70
N VAL A 361 -19.19 8.26 -25.54
CA VAL A 361 -18.64 8.67 -24.24
C VAL A 361 -18.04 7.43 -23.58
N TRP A 362 -16.76 7.52 -23.24
CA TRP A 362 -16.01 6.44 -22.62
C TRP A 362 -15.98 6.63 -21.11
N SER A 363 -16.20 5.55 -20.36
CA SER A 363 -16.01 5.53 -18.91
C SER A 363 -14.76 4.73 -18.58
N VAL A 364 -13.77 5.40 -18.01
CA VAL A 364 -12.54 4.80 -17.51
C VAL A 364 -12.63 4.75 -15.99
N GLN A 365 -12.67 3.55 -15.42
CA GLN A 365 -12.65 3.38 -13.98
C GLN A 365 -11.22 3.14 -13.52
N ILE A 366 -10.72 4.00 -12.63
CA ILE A 366 -9.46 3.70 -11.96
C ILE A 366 -9.76 2.67 -10.88
N GLY A 367 -9.25 1.46 -11.08
CA GLY A 367 -9.43 0.36 -10.14
C GLY A 367 -8.80 0.67 -8.78
N ARG A 368 -9.47 0.25 -7.71
CA ARG A 368 -8.87 0.28 -6.37
C ARG A 368 -7.68 -0.67 -6.34
N TRP A 369 -6.70 -0.40 -5.49
CA TRP A 369 -5.59 -1.34 -5.27
C TRP A 369 -6.07 -2.76 -4.89
N GLY A 370 -7.19 -2.86 -4.16
CA GLY A 370 -7.85 -4.14 -3.86
C GLY A 370 -8.44 -4.83 -5.10
N GLN A 371 -9.09 -4.09 -6.00
CA GLN A 371 -9.64 -4.65 -7.23
C GLN A 371 -8.53 -5.12 -8.17
N HIS A 372 -7.39 -4.42 -8.19
CA HIS A 372 -6.23 -4.88 -8.95
C HIS A 372 -5.74 -6.23 -8.42
N ILE A 373 -5.62 -6.39 -7.10
CA ILE A 373 -5.28 -7.66 -6.47
C ILE A 373 -6.33 -8.73 -6.78
N GLU A 374 -7.62 -8.43 -6.64
CA GLU A 374 -8.71 -9.36 -6.98
C GLU A 374 -8.66 -9.77 -8.46
N SER A 375 -8.28 -8.86 -9.36
CA SER A 375 -8.11 -9.18 -10.78
C SER A 375 -6.95 -10.15 -11.02
N LEU A 376 -5.82 -9.97 -10.32
CA LEU A 376 -4.68 -10.89 -10.39
C LEU A 376 -5.05 -12.26 -9.80
N VAL A 377 -5.76 -12.27 -8.68
CA VAL A 377 -6.32 -13.47 -8.05
C VAL A 377 -7.26 -14.21 -9.00
N SER A 378 -8.15 -13.50 -9.70
CA SER A 378 -9.07 -14.08 -10.68
C SER A 378 -8.37 -14.70 -11.89
N ARG A 379 -7.19 -14.17 -12.24
CA ARG A 379 -6.31 -14.70 -13.29
C ARG A 379 -5.39 -15.84 -12.81
N ASN A 380 -5.48 -16.20 -11.53
CA ASN A 380 -4.63 -17.20 -10.87
C ASN A 380 -3.13 -16.79 -10.80
N GLU A 381 -2.83 -15.49 -10.89
CA GLU A 381 -1.48 -14.92 -10.81
C GLU A 381 -1.11 -14.52 -9.37
N TRP A 382 -1.04 -15.51 -8.48
CA TRP A 382 -0.81 -15.27 -7.06
C TRP A 382 0.53 -14.61 -6.71
N PRO A 383 1.68 -15.01 -7.30
CA PRO A 383 2.96 -14.37 -6.98
C PRO A 383 2.95 -12.87 -7.29
N ALA A 384 2.39 -12.48 -8.44
CA ALA A 384 2.26 -11.07 -8.82
C ALA A 384 1.38 -10.29 -7.83
N ALA A 385 0.29 -10.90 -7.35
CA ALA A 385 -0.55 -10.29 -6.33
C ALA A 385 0.23 -10.05 -5.01
N LEU A 386 1.02 -11.04 -4.57
CA LEU A 386 1.85 -10.95 -3.36
C LEU A 386 2.99 -9.92 -3.51
N ASP A 387 3.59 -9.80 -4.69
CA ASP A 387 4.62 -8.80 -4.98
C ASP A 387 4.08 -7.37 -4.88
N VAL A 388 2.85 -7.13 -5.37
CA VAL A 388 2.16 -5.84 -5.22
C VAL A 388 2.01 -5.48 -3.74
N PHE A 389 1.65 -6.45 -2.88
CA PHE A 389 1.55 -6.21 -1.44
C PHE A 389 2.89 -5.88 -0.79
N LEU A 390 3.95 -6.63 -1.12
CA LEU A 390 5.30 -6.36 -0.62
C LEU A 390 5.77 -4.97 -1.04
N ALA A 391 5.52 -4.59 -2.29
CA ALA A 391 5.85 -3.28 -2.81
C ALA A 391 5.04 -2.14 -2.15
N LEU A 392 3.75 -2.37 -1.85
CA LEU A 392 2.92 -1.44 -1.08
C LEU A 392 3.41 -1.28 0.37
N ARG A 393 3.91 -2.35 1.00
CA ARG A 393 4.44 -2.31 2.36
C ARG A 393 5.80 -1.62 2.42
N ARG A 394 6.70 -1.91 1.48
CA ARG A 394 8.02 -1.28 1.34
C ARG A 394 7.93 0.20 0.98
N GLY A 395 6.78 0.65 0.47
CA GLY A 395 6.62 2.03 0.00
C GLY A 395 7.22 2.28 -1.38
N THR A 396 7.63 1.23 -2.10
CA THR A 396 8.17 1.33 -3.46
C THR A 396 7.08 1.66 -4.47
N LEU A 397 5.86 1.14 -4.26
CA LEU A 397 4.69 1.58 -5.01
C LEU A 397 4.19 2.91 -4.45
N PRO A 398 3.92 3.88 -5.33
CA PRO A 398 3.40 5.17 -4.91
C PRO A 398 1.95 4.94 -4.38
N PRO A 399 1.46 5.77 -3.43
CA PRO A 399 0.19 5.53 -2.78
C PRO A 399 -0.94 5.44 -3.82
N LEU A 400 -1.47 4.23 -4.03
CA LEU A 400 -2.52 3.98 -4.99
C LEU A 400 -3.80 4.75 -4.60
N LEU A 401 -4.67 4.98 -5.56
CA LEU A 401 -5.99 5.58 -5.31
C LEU A 401 -6.73 4.75 -4.23
N ASP A 402 -7.32 5.41 -3.21
CA ASP A 402 -7.95 4.82 -2.00
C ASP A 402 -6.98 4.26 -0.94
N PHE A 403 -5.70 4.59 -1.03
CA PHE A 403 -4.70 4.13 -0.08
C PHE A 403 -4.36 5.22 0.96
N PRO A 404 -4.43 4.92 2.28
CA PRO A 404 -4.15 5.93 3.29
C PRO A 404 -2.73 6.51 3.14
N ASN A 405 -2.63 7.83 3.08
CA ASN A 405 -1.34 8.53 3.05
C ASN A 405 -0.56 8.36 4.36
N ALA A 406 -1.26 8.11 5.48
CA ALA A 406 -0.64 7.87 6.78
C ALA A 406 -0.10 6.44 6.91
N THR A 407 1.13 6.30 7.40
CA THR A 407 1.89 5.04 7.49
C THR A 407 1.23 3.96 8.34
N GLY A 408 0.62 4.34 9.47
CA GLY A 408 -0.08 3.41 10.37
C GLY A 408 -1.32 2.75 9.76
N PRO A 409 -2.36 3.49 9.32
CA PRO A 409 -3.55 2.90 8.70
C PRO A 409 -3.22 2.22 7.37
N ARG A 410 -2.21 2.69 6.63
CA ARG A 410 -1.63 2.01 5.45
C ARG A 410 -1.22 0.58 5.78
N GLN A 411 -0.43 0.40 6.84
CA GLN A 411 0.05 -0.93 7.23
C GLN A 411 -1.11 -1.83 7.65
N LYS A 412 -2.03 -1.35 8.51
CA LYS A 412 -3.18 -2.16 8.95
C LYS A 412 -4.11 -2.60 7.82
N ALA A 413 -4.39 -1.70 6.86
CA ALA A 413 -5.25 -2.01 5.72
C ALA A 413 -4.58 -3.02 4.76
N VAL A 414 -3.27 -2.88 4.53
CA VAL A 414 -2.48 -3.85 3.75
C VAL A 414 -2.46 -5.20 4.46
N GLU A 415 -2.17 -5.23 5.76
CA GLU A 415 -2.09 -6.44 6.57
C GLU A 415 -3.40 -7.24 6.50
N SER A 416 -4.53 -6.61 6.79
CA SER A 416 -5.84 -7.28 6.73
C SER A 416 -6.10 -7.94 5.37
N ARG A 417 -5.84 -7.24 4.25
CA ARG A 417 -6.04 -7.84 2.91
C ARG A 417 -5.00 -8.90 2.55
N THR A 418 -3.73 -8.72 2.94
CA THR A 418 -2.69 -9.74 2.71
C THR A 418 -3.07 -11.06 3.37
N THR A 419 -3.61 -11.02 4.60
CA THR A 419 -4.04 -12.23 5.31
C THR A 419 -5.11 -12.99 4.54
N GLN A 420 -6.10 -12.28 4.00
CA GLN A 420 -7.20 -12.86 3.21
C GLN A 420 -6.69 -13.46 1.90
N VAL A 421 -5.79 -12.76 1.21
CA VAL A 421 -5.23 -13.27 -0.05
C VAL A 421 -4.36 -14.49 0.18
N ILE A 422 -3.51 -14.50 1.22
CA ILE A 422 -2.69 -15.67 1.58
C ILE A 422 -3.58 -16.87 1.94
N GLN A 423 -4.64 -16.66 2.72
CA GLN A 423 -5.61 -17.72 3.01
C GLN A 423 -6.26 -18.26 1.73
N SER A 424 -6.73 -17.39 0.84
CA SER A 424 -7.34 -17.80 -0.44
C SER A 424 -6.34 -18.49 -1.37
N TYR A 425 -5.07 -18.07 -1.34
CA TYR A 425 -3.98 -18.67 -2.11
C TYR A 425 -3.73 -20.09 -1.65
N LEU A 426 -3.61 -20.32 -0.33
CA LEU A 426 -3.36 -21.63 0.25
C LEU A 426 -4.53 -22.58 -0.03
N VAL A 427 -5.78 -22.13 0.19
CA VAL A 427 -6.97 -22.95 -0.05
C VAL A 427 -7.11 -23.34 -1.54
N ASN A 428 -6.86 -22.40 -2.46
CA ASN A 428 -7.01 -22.68 -3.88
C ASN A 428 -5.85 -23.50 -4.45
N SER A 429 -4.65 -23.33 -3.91
CA SER A 429 -3.43 -23.96 -4.43
C SER A 429 -3.15 -25.32 -3.79
N LEU A 430 -3.53 -25.57 -2.53
CA LEU A 430 -3.31 -26.85 -1.84
C LEU A 430 -4.48 -27.82 -2.09
N ARG A 431 -4.65 -28.24 -3.35
CA ARG A 431 -5.57 -29.33 -3.70
C ARG A 431 -4.93 -30.69 -3.43
N PRO A 432 -5.71 -31.75 -3.12
CA PRO A 432 -5.18 -33.08 -2.79
C PRO A 432 -4.31 -33.68 -3.92
N ASP A 433 -4.50 -33.26 -5.17
CA ASP A 433 -3.77 -33.77 -6.35
C ASP A 433 -2.44 -33.04 -6.63
N THR A 434 -1.97 -32.17 -5.73
CA THR A 434 -0.77 -31.35 -5.99
C THR A 434 0.55 -32.10 -5.78
N ASN A 435 1.49 -31.88 -6.69
CA ASN A 435 2.82 -32.46 -6.60
C ASN A 435 3.61 -31.89 -5.41
N ARG A 436 4.40 -32.73 -4.72
CA ARG A 436 5.27 -32.31 -3.60
C ARG A 436 6.19 -31.12 -3.93
N ALA A 437 6.68 -31.04 -5.17
CA ALA A 437 7.52 -29.93 -5.63
C ALA A 437 6.72 -28.60 -5.74
N GLN A 438 5.48 -28.66 -6.19
CA GLN A 438 4.59 -27.48 -6.26
C GLN A 438 4.19 -27.04 -4.85
N VAL A 439 3.86 -27.99 -3.96
CA VAL A 439 3.59 -27.69 -2.53
C VAL A 439 4.78 -27.00 -1.88
N ARG A 440 6.02 -27.41 -2.20
CA ARG A 440 7.23 -26.74 -1.72
C ARG A 440 7.36 -25.30 -2.22
N GLN A 441 7.07 -25.04 -3.50
CA GLN A 441 7.09 -23.67 -4.04
C GLN A 441 5.99 -22.79 -3.43
N ILE A 442 4.79 -23.33 -3.24
CA ILE A 442 3.66 -22.65 -2.58
C ILE A 442 4.04 -22.29 -1.14
N CYS A 443 4.66 -23.23 -0.41
CA CYS A 443 5.11 -22.97 0.95
C CYS A 443 6.21 -21.90 1.01
N MET A 444 7.22 -21.98 0.14
CA MET A 444 8.33 -21.02 0.12
C MET A 444 7.85 -19.60 -0.19
N THR A 445 6.90 -19.44 -1.11
CA THR A 445 6.32 -18.13 -1.45
C THR A 445 5.48 -17.58 -0.30
N ALA A 446 4.59 -18.39 0.29
CA ALA A 446 3.77 -17.97 1.42
C ALA A 446 4.60 -17.59 2.65
N VAL A 447 5.58 -18.43 3.03
CA VAL A 447 6.49 -18.16 4.15
C VAL A 447 7.36 -16.93 3.86
N GLY A 448 7.93 -16.82 2.67
CA GLY A 448 8.76 -15.68 2.27
C GLY A 448 8.02 -14.35 2.40
N VAL A 449 6.78 -14.29 1.90
CA VAL A 449 5.94 -13.08 2.01
C VAL A 449 5.59 -12.77 3.47
N CYS A 450 5.26 -13.77 4.29
CA CYS A 450 4.94 -13.55 5.70
C CYS A 450 6.14 -13.02 6.49
N VAL A 451 7.34 -13.55 6.23
CA VAL A 451 8.59 -13.12 6.90
C VAL A 451 8.96 -11.71 6.47
N GLU A 452 8.92 -11.39 5.17
CA GLU A 452 9.19 -10.03 4.68
C GLU A 452 8.15 -9.01 5.15
N ALA A 453 6.92 -9.47 5.39
CA ALA A 453 5.83 -8.67 5.91
C ALA A 453 5.69 -8.73 7.45
N ASN A 454 6.62 -9.32 8.21
CA ASN A 454 6.50 -9.48 9.68
C ASN A 454 5.09 -9.92 10.15
N LEU A 455 4.41 -10.78 9.38
CA LEU A 455 3.05 -11.25 9.64
C LEU A 455 3.08 -12.55 10.45
N TRP A 456 3.62 -12.48 11.67
CA TRP A 456 3.82 -13.65 12.54
C TRP A 456 2.54 -14.38 12.90
N PRO A 457 1.42 -13.71 13.26
CA PRO A 457 0.18 -14.41 13.58
C PRO A 457 -0.38 -15.21 12.40
N VAL A 458 -0.18 -14.72 11.18
CA VAL A 458 -0.63 -15.40 9.95
C VAL A 458 0.23 -16.64 9.71
N LEU A 459 1.55 -16.48 9.82
CA LEU A 459 2.52 -17.56 9.63
C LEU A 459 2.30 -18.73 10.59
N TYR A 460 2.08 -18.45 11.88
CA TYR A 460 2.03 -19.48 12.93
C TYR A 460 0.64 -20.06 13.18
N LYS A 461 -0.44 -19.35 12.81
CA LYS A 461 -1.81 -19.88 12.92
C LYS A 461 -2.33 -20.35 11.57
N THR A 462 -2.55 -19.41 10.65
CA THR A 462 -3.27 -19.71 9.40
C THR A 462 -2.48 -20.62 8.46
N VAL A 463 -1.20 -20.31 8.21
CA VAL A 463 -0.37 -21.13 7.32
C VAL A 463 -0.12 -22.50 7.95
N PHE A 464 0.19 -22.52 9.26
CA PHE A 464 0.39 -23.74 10.02
C PHE A 464 -0.84 -24.67 10.00
N GLU A 465 -2.04 -24.16 10.27
CA GLU A 465 -3.28 -24.94 10.23
C GLU A 465 -3.57 -25.52 8.84
N CYS A 466 -3.31 -24.75 7.76
CA CYS A 466 -3.46 -25.25 6.38
C CYS A 466 -2.51 -26.42 6.07
N PHE A 467 -1.24 -26.33 6.49
CA PHE A 467 -0.28 -27.42 6.27
C PHE A 467 -0.51 -28.63 7.19
N LYS A 468 -1.04 -28.39 8.40
CA LYS A 468 -1.47 -29.45 9.33
C LYS A 468 -2.65 -30.23 8.77
N ALA A 469 -3.65 -29.53 8.21
CA ALA A 469 -4.82 -30.16 7.60
C ALA A 469 -4.48 -30.98 6.35
N THR A 470 -3.46 -30.58 5.59
CA THR A 470 -3.03 -31.27 4.36
C THR A 470 -2.02 -32.40 4.60
N GLY A 471 -1.50 -32.54 5.83
CA GLY A 471 -0.51 -33.57 6.16
C GLY A 471 0.89 -33.31 5.61
N HIS A 472 1.21 -32.06 5.23
CA HIS A 472 2.49 -31.68 4.62
C HIS A 472 3.38 -30.86 5.57
N MET A 473 3.34 -31.16 6.87
CA MET A 473 4.09 -30.45 7.91
C MET A 473 5.60 -30.42 7.68
N ASN A 474 6.20 -31.50 7.18
CA ASN A 474 7.65 -31.55 6.91
C ASN A 474 8.09 -30.51 5.86
N ILE A 475 7.23 -30.20 4.88
CA ILE A 475 7.55 -29.19 3.85
C ILE A 475 7.54 -27.79 4.47
N TYR A 476 6.59 -27.52 5.36
CA TYR A 476 6.48 -26.26 6.09
C TYR A 476 7.68 -26.04 7.03
N CYS A 477 8.04 -27.04 7.84
CA CYS A 477 9.18 -26.96 8.75
C CYS A 477 10.50 -26.70 7.97
N ASN A 478 10.72 -27.42 6.86
CA ASN A 478 11.89 -27.24 6.00
C ASN A 478 11.93 -25.86 5.30
N ALA A 479 10.77 -25.23 5.06
CA ALA A 479 10.71 -23.90 4.46
C ALA A 479 11.05 -22.79 5.47
N LEU A 480 10.77 -23.00 6.77
CA LEU A 480 11.10 -22.04 7.83
C LEU A 480 12.59 -22.02 8.19
N GLU A 481 13.24 -23.19 8.13
CA GLU A 481 14.66 -23.37 8.48
C GLU A 481 15.61 -22.26 7.97
N PRO A 482 15.66 -21.94 6.65
CA PRO A 482 16.59 -20.94 6.13
C PRO A 482 16.35 -19.53 6.68
N PHE A 483 15.10 -19.18 7.01
CA PHE A 483 14.77 -17.86 7.56
C PHE A 483 15.14 -17.73 9.04
N ILE A 484 15.06 -18.83 9.79
CA ILE A 484 15.48 -18.90 11.20
C ILE A 484 17.00 -18.77 11.30
N VAL A 485 17.74 -19.57 10.51
CA VAL A 485 19.22 -19.56 10.53
C VAL A 485 19.79 -18.21 10.08
N GLN A 486 19.13 -17.52 9.15
CA GLN A 486 19.52 -16.17 8.72
C GLN A 486 19.17 -15.06 9.73
N GLY A 487 18.48 -15.38 10.84
CA GLY A 487 18.08 -14.40 11.85
C GLY A 487 16.99 -13.42 11.38
N ARG A 488 16.25 -13.75 10.31
CA ARG A 488 15.15 -12.90 9.82
C ARG A 488 13.89 -13.02 10.69
N ILE A 489 13.75 -14.14 11.41
CA ILE A 489 12.70 -14.36 12.40
C ILE A 489 13.26 -14.02 13.79
N PRO A 490 12.66 -13.08 14.53
CA PRO A 490 13.13 -12.74 15.87
C PRO A 490 12.83 -13.87 16.88
N ARG A 491 13.79 -14.14 17.77
CA ARG A 491 13.77 -15.27 18.73
C ARG A 491 12.50 -15.34 19.58
N GLY A 492 11.99 -14.18 20.03
CA GLY A 492 10.88 -14.08 20.97
C GLY A 492 9.46 -14.07 20.38
N GLU A 493 9.29 -14.20 19.06
CA GLU A 493 7.95 -14.13 18.43
C GLU A 493 7.43 -15.48 17.94
N MET A 494 8.21 -16.56 18.07
CA MET A 494 7.81 -17.89 17.62
C MET A 494 6.77 -18.55 18.55
N ASP A 495 5.81 -19.24 17.94
CA ASP A 495 4.79 -20.01 18.67
C ASP A 495 5.35 -21.38 19.10
N SER A 496 4.95 -21.85 20.29
CA SER A 496 5.46 -23.09 20.90
C SER A 496 5.06 -24.33 20.10
N GLU A 497 3.84 -24.36 19.56
CA GLU A 497 3.35 -25.48 18.74
C GLU A 497 4.17 -25.66 17.46
N VAL A 498 4.54 -24.55 16.82
CA VAL A 498 5.34 -24.57 15.60
C VAL A 498 6.74 -25.09 15.88
N LEU A 499 7.36 -24.66 16.98
CA LEU A 499 8.67 -25.14 17.40
C LEU A 499 8.67 -26.65 17.70
N SER A 500 7.65 -27.12 18.43
CA SER A 500 7.51 -28.56 18.70
C SER A 500 7.37 -29.37 17.40
N SER A 501 6.60 -28.86 16.43
CA SER A 501 6.40 -29.51 15.13
C SER A 501 7.67 -29.54 14.28
N ILE A 502 8.51 -28.50 14.36
CA ILE A 502 9.82 -28.47 13.70
C ILE A 502 10.69 -29.58 14.30
N VAL A 503 10.84 -29.62 15.62
CA VAL A 503 11.66 -30.64 16.30
C VAL A 503 11.17 -32.06 15.99
N GLN A 504 9.85 -32.30 16.02
CA GLN A 504 9.26 -33.59 15.66
C GLN A 504 9.55 -33.99 14.21
N SER A 505 9.58 -33.03 13.27
CA SER A 505 9.84 -33.32 11.86
C SER A 505 11.25 -33.85 11.58
N TYR A 506 12.21 -33.61 12.47
CA TYR A 506 13.57 -34.14 12.37
C TYR A 506 13.73 -35.54 12.98
N ALA A 507 12.77 -36.05 13.76
CA ALA A 507 12.91 -37.36 14.42
C ALA A 507 13.11 -38.51 13.41
N LEU A 508 12.26 -38.59 12.39
CA LEU A 508 12.35 -39.65 11.36
C LEU A 508 13.64 -39.55 10.51
N PRO A 509 14.03 -38.38 9.97
CA PRO A 509 15.30 -38.24 9.26
C PRO A 509 16.54 -38.61 10.10
N LEU A 510 16.52 -38.31 11.40
CA LEU A 510 17.62 -38.65 12.29
C LEU A 510 17.75 -40.17 12.49
N GLU A 511 16.63 -40.88 12.67
CA GLU A 511 16.62 -42.35 12.73
C GLU A 511 17.13 -42.98 11.41
N GLU A 512 16.75 -42.43 10.25
CA GLU A 512 17.25 -42.89 8.95
C GLU A 512 18.76 -42.65 8.79
N GLU A 513 19.27 -41.48 9.18
CA GLU A 513 20.72 -41.17 9.16
C GLU A 513 21.52 -42.11 10.07
N GLU A 514 21.00 -42.41 11.27
CA GLU A 514 21.63 -43.37 12.18
C GLU A 514 21.68 -44.78 11.60
N GLN A 515 20.61 -45.24 10.96
CA GLN A 515 20.58 -46.54 10.29
C GLN A 515 21.59 -46.61 9.14
N VAL A 516 21.71 -45.55 8.34
CA VAL A 516 22.70 -45.48 7.25
C VAL A 516 24.12 -45.50 7.80
N ALA A 517 24.40 -44.74 8.87
CA ALA A 517 25.70 -44.76 9.54
C ALA A 517 26.05 -46.15 10.08
N LEU A 518 25.09 -46.84 10.71
CA LEU A 518 25.26 -48.22 11.19
C LEU A 518 25.54 -49.21 10.03
N GLN A 519 24.86 -49.07 8.89
CA GLN A 519 25.08 -49.93 7.72
C GLN A 519 26.44 -49.70 7.04
N GLN A 520 26.97 -48.48 7.05
CA GLN A 520 28.29 -48.18 6.48
C GLN A 520 29.42 -48.68 7.39
N THR A 521 29.26 -48.57 8.71
CA THR A 521 30.26 -49.04 9.69
C THR A 521 30.44 -50.57 9.73
N THR A 522 29.41 -51.35 9.36
CA THR A 522 29.53 -52.82 9.29
C THR A 522 30.36 -53.31 8.11
N LYS A 523 30.60 -52.46 7.09
CA LYS A 523 31.44 -52.80 5.92
C LYS A 523 32.92 -52.53 6.12
N ASP A 524 33.28 -51.57 6.97
CA ASP A 524 34.67 -51.11 7.14
C ASP A 524 35.45 -51.77 8.31
N GLY A 525 34.86 -52.75 9.00
CA GLY A 525 35.59 -53.67 9.88
C GLY A 525 36.29 -53.06 11.10
N ALA A 526 36.04 -51.80 11.45
CA ALA A 526 36.68 -51.13 12.58
C ALA A 526 35.69 -50.77 13.69
N SER A 527 36.14 -50.94 14.92
CA SER A 527 35.55 -50.54 16.21
C SER A 527 35.28 -49.03 16.38
N THR A 528 35.14 -48.30 15.28
CA THR A 528 34.94 -46.85 15.21
C THR A 528 33.46 -46.43 15.19
N ALA A 529 32.53 -47.39 15.08
CA ALA A 529 31.08 -47.16 15.09
C ALA A 529 30.56 -46.46 16.38
N LEU A 530 31.31 -46.56 17.49
CA LEU A 530 30.93 -45.97 18.77
C LEU A 530 31.31 -44.49 18.94
N PHE A 531 32.14 -43.94 18.02
CA PHE A 531 32.78 -42.62 18.17
C PHE A 531 32.34 -41.56 17.16
N LEU A 532 31.36 -41.87 16.31
CA LEU A 532 30.84 -40.97 15.30
C LEU A 532 29.90 -39.93 15.93
N ASP A 533 30.46 -38.81 16.37
CA ASP A 533 29.72 -37.59 16.72
C ASP A 533 29.29 -36.86 15.43
N CYS A 534 28.14 -36.18 15.45
CA CYS A 534 27.64 -35.38 14.32
C CYS A 534 28.66 -34.33 13.81
N ASP A 535 29.57 -33.88 14.70
CA ASP A 535 30.63 -32.92 14.39
C ASP A 535 31.88 -33.56 13.75
N HIS A 536 32.07 -34.88 13.85
CA HIS A 536 33.25 -35.59 13.32
C HIS A 536 33.11 -35.90 11.82
N CYS A 537 31.89 -36.20 11.36
CA CYS A 537 31.60 -36.52 9.96
C CYS A 537 30.40 -35.72 9.46
N PRO A 538 30.61 -34.46 9.02
CA PRO A 538 29.52 -33.61 8.53
C PRO A 538 28.84 -34.17 7.26
N HIS A 539 29.51 -35.08 6.54
CA HIS A 539 28.96 -35.77 5.38
C HIS A 539 28.01 -36.92 5.74
N LEU A 540 28.14 -37.49 6.95
CA LEU A 540 27.31 -38.61 7.42
C LEU A 540 26.07 -38.13 8.20
N PHE A 541 26.15 -36.96 8.86
CA PHE A 541 25.07 -36.41 9.68
C PHE A 541 24.67 -34.96 9.31
N PRO A 542 24.24 -34.71 8.05
CA PRO A 542 23.84 -33.37 7.64
C PRO A 542 22.56 -32.87 8.31
N THR A 543 21.58 -33.73 8.65
CA THR A 543 20.34 -33.29 9.32
C THR A 543 20.56 -32.94 10.79
N ALA A 544 21.36 -33.73 11.50
CA ALA A 544 21.76 -33.48 12.89
C ALA A 544 22.40 -32.10 13.06
N ARG A 545 23.29 -31.72 12.15
CA ARG A 545 23.96 -30.42 12.16
C ARG A 545 22.99 -29.25 11.91
N ARG A 546 22.04 -29.43 11.00
CA ARG A 546 20.99 -28.43 10.71
C ARG A 546 20.10 -28.18 11.91
N LEU A 547 19.64 -29.26 12.55
CA LEU A 547 18.84 -29.15 13.76
C LEU A 547 19.63 -28.48 14.90
N GLN A 548 20.91 -28.81 15.07
CA GLN A 548 21.76 -28.13 16.05
C GLN A 548 21.87 -26.62 15.78
N GLN A 549 22.06 -26.20 14.52
CA GLN A 549 22.09 -24.78 14.16
C GLN A 549 20.75 -24.07 14.42
N LEU A 550 19.62 -24.75 14.14
CA LEU A 550 18.29 -24.21 14.40
C LEU A 550 18.03 -23.98 15.88
N VAL A 551 18.36 -24.95 16.74
CA VAL A 551 18.12 -24.85 18.19
C VAL A 551 18.86 -23.65 18.80
N LEU A 552 20.06 -23.32 18.28
CA LEU A 552 20.84 -22.14 18.71
C LEU A 552 20.21 -20.80 18.32
N CYS A 553 19.31 -20.80 17.34
CA CYS A 553 18.61 -19.62 16.85
C CYS A 553 17.23 -19.44 17.47
N VAL A 554 16.74 -20.39 18.27
CA VAL A 554 15.38 -20.43 18.84
C VAL A 554 15.39 -20.06 20.33
N ASP A 555 14.30 -19.46 20.81
CA ASP A 555 14.08 -19.24 22.24
C ASP A 555 13.70 -20.54 22.95
N VAL A 556 14.61 -21.04 23.78
CA VAL A 556 14.47 -22.32 24.51
C VAL A 556 13.26 -22.31 25.46
N SER A 557 12.85 -21.15 25.97
CA SER A 557 11.73 -21.04 26.92
C SER A 557 10.39 -21.50 26.34
N ARG A 558 10.23 -21.50 25.01
CA ARG A 558 9.01 -21.91 24.31
C ARG A 558 9.09 -23.30 23.70
N LEU A 559 10.23 -23.97 23.85
CA LEU A 559 10.45 -25.31 23.34
C LEU A 559 9.76 -26.35 24.24
N ASP A 560 9.23 -27.43 23.66
CA ASP A 560 8.86 -28.61 24.45
C ASP A 560 10.13 -29.31 24.94
N LEU A 561 10.51 -29.00 26.18
CA LEU A 561 11.74 -29.47 26.81
C LEU A 561 11.80 -31.00 26.88
N ASN A 562 10.67 -31.68 27.14
CA ASN A 562 10.65 -33.13 27.30
C ASN A 562 10.95 -33.83 25.98
N LEU A 563 10.34 -33.34 24.90
CA LEU A 563 10.58 -33.87 23.57
C LEU A 563 12.01 -33.57 23.12
N ALA A 564 12.48 -32.34 23.30
CA ALA A 564 13.80 -31.92 22.87
C ALA A 564 14.91 -32.68 23.60
N ILE A 565 14.82 -32.82 24.94
CA ILE A 565 15.79 -33.58 25.73
C ILE A 565 15.80 -35.05 25.29
N ARG A 566 14.64 -35.68 25.06
CA ARG A 566 14.59 -37.07 24.58
C ARG A 566 15.24 -37.25 23.21
N LEU A 567 14.93 -36.39 22.24
CA LEU A 567 15.50 -36.48 20.90
C LEU A 567 17.00 -36.17 20.90
N PHE A 568 17.45 -35.16 21.65
CA PHE A 568 18.87 -34.80 21.68
C PHE A 568 19.72 -35.82 22.42
N THR A 569 19.17 -36.48 23.45
CA THR A 569 19.85 -37.60 24.12
C THR A 569 19.91 -38.84 23.25
N GLN A 570 18.80 -39.20 22.57
CA GLN A 570 18.76 -40.34 21.65
C GLN A 570 19.79 -40.21 20.52
N HIS A 571 19.83 -39.03 19.88
CA HIS A 571 20.69 -38.76 18.72
C HIS A 571 22.05 -38.14 19.07
N ARG A 572 22.44 -38.14 20.35
CA ARG A 572 23.75 -37.65 20.84
C ARG A 572 24.11 -36.21 20.40
N LEU A 573 23.12 -35.33 20.35
CA LEU A 573 23.27 -33.92 19.97
C LEU A 573 23.73 -33.05 21.16
N TRP A 574 24.94 -33.31 21.66
CA TRP A 574 25.45 -32.76 22.91
C TRP A 574 25.48 -31.23 22.97
N THR A 575 25.85 -30.57 21.87
CA THR A 575 25.94 -29.09 21.84
C THR A 575 24.56 -28.43 21.99
N ALA A 576 23.53 -28.98 21.33
CA ALA A 576 22.16 -28.49 21.44
C ALA A 576 21.59 -28.78 22.85
N LEU A 577 21.87 -29.96 23.39
CA LEU A 577 21.46 -30.37 24.73
C LEU A 577 22.06 -29.44 25.81
N VAL A 578 23.38 -29.19 25.76
CA VAL A 578 24.05 -28.26 26.67
C VAL A 578 23.43 -26.87 26.57
N HIS A 579 23.14 -26.38 25.35
CA HIS A 579 22.50 -25.09 25.17
C HIS A 579 21.11 -25.00 25.81
N VAL A 580 20.28 -26.06 25.67
CA VAL A 580 18.95 -26.11 26.30
C VAL A 580 19.03 -26.00 27.81
N TYR A 581 19.89 -26.81 28.46
CA TYR A 581 20.07 -26.75 29.91
C TYR A 581 20.66 -25.42 30.39
N CYS A 582 21.64 -24.87 29.66
CA CYS A 582 22.19 -23.54 29.97
C CYS A 582 21.11 -22.45 29.91
N ALA A 583 20.21 -22.51 28.94
CA ALA A 583 19.12 -21.56 28.83
C ALA A 583 18.09 -21.70 29.97
N LEU A 584 17.96 -22.89 30.56
CA LEU A 584 17.18 -23.13 31.78
C LEU A 584 17.91 -22.71 33.07
N GLY A 585 19.19 -22.33 32.97
CA GLY A 585 20.02 -21.97 34.12
C GLY A 585 20.63 -23.17 34.86
N ASP A 586 20.48 -24.38 34.33
CA ASP A 586 21.06 -25.61 34.87
C ASP A 586 22.37 -25.94 34.17
N TYR A 587 23.47 -25.77 34.88
CA TYR A 587 24.82 -26.06 34.38
C TYR A 587 25.38 -27.38 34.93
N VAL A 588 24.67 -28.03 35.87
CA VAL A 588 25.11 -29.27 36.53
C VAL A 588 24.66 -30.48 35.73
N SER A 589 23.39 -30.55 35.34
CA SER A 589 22.85 -31.69 34.56
C SER A 589 23.64 -31.98 33.28
N PRO A 590 24.06 -30.98 32.46
CA PRO A 590 24.90 -31.25 31.30
C PRO A 590 26.26 -31.88 31.64
N LEU A 591 26.85 -31.48 32.77
CA LEU A 591 28.13 -32.00 33.22
C LEU A 591 28.02 -33.47 33.63
N GLU A 592 26.99 -33.82 34.41
CA GLU A 592 26.73 -35.21 34.79
C GLU A 592 26.49 -36.12 33.58
N LEU A 593 25.69 -35.65 32.61
CA LEU A 593 25.42 -36.40 31.38
C LEU A 593 26.69 -36.60 30.53
N LEU A 594 27.47 -35.54 30.31
CA LEU A 594 28.70 -35.62 29.51
C LEU A 594 29.77 -36.48 30.18
N VAL A 595 29.94 -36.38 31.50
CA VAL A 595 30.89 -37.22 32.27
C VAL A 595 30.43 -38.68 32.27
N GLY A 596 29.15 -38.94 32.49
CA GLY A 596 28.58 -40.29 32.45
C GLY A 596 28.83 -40.99 31.12
N GLU A 597 28.60 -40.30 30.00
CA GLU A 597 28.88 -40.83 28.66
C GLU A 597 30.37 -41.00 28.38
N CYS A 598 31.22 -40.06 28.82
CA CYS A 598 32.68 -40.24 28.74
C CYS A 598 33.13 -41.48 29.53
N GLY A 599 32.54 -41.74 30.69
CA GLY A 599 32.79 -42.93 31.51
C GLY A 599 32.34 -44.23 30.84
N GLN A 600 31.18 -44.24 30.18
CA GLN A 600 30.72 -45.39 29.39
C GLN A 600 31.62 -45.67 28.19
N LEU A 601 32.07 -44.62 27.50
CA LEU A 601 33.02 -44.74 26.38
C LEU A 601 34.37 -45.26 26.86
N ALA A 602 34.87 -44.76 28.00
CA ALA A 602 36.11 -45.24 28.61
C ALA A 602 36.04 -46.74 28.98
N LYS A 603 34.91 -47.21 29.51
CA LYS A 603 34.69 -48.64 29.84
C LYS A 603 34.61 -49.55 28.61
N LYS A 604 34.21 -49.02 27.45
CA LYS A 604 34.12 -49.76 26.18
C LYS A 604 35.45 -49.79 25.40
N CYS A 605 36.45 -49.00 25.78
CA CYS A 605 37.79 -49.10 25.23
C CYS A 605 38.53 -50.31 25.83
N PRO A 606 39.06 -51.24 25.01
CA PRO A 606 39.89 -52.32 25.55
C PRO A 606 41.18 -51.72 26.13
N THR A 607 41.37 -51.87 27.43
CA THR A 607 42.65 -51.60 28.09
C THR A 607 43.66 -52.62 27.59
N VAL A 608 44.53 -52.21 26.66
CA VAL A 608 45.70 -53.02 26.28
C VAL A 608 46.72 -52.89 27.41
N GLU A 609 46.75 -53.88 28.29
CA GLU A 609 47.87 -54.08 29.21
C GLU A 609 49.09 -54.51 28.39
N GLY A 610 49.95 -53.55 28.05
CA GLY A 610 51.19 -53.82 27.33
C GLY A 610 51.98 -52.55 27.04
N SER A 611 52.99 -52.30 27.89
CA SER A 611 54.16 -51.41 27.68
C SER A 611 53.98 -50.22 26.70
N PHE A 612 53.89 -49.02 27.28
CA PHE A 612 54.05 -47.75 26.57
C PHE A 612 55.41 -47.69 25.84
N SER A 613 55.39 -47.84 24.52
CA SER A 613 56.49 -47.39 23.65
C SER A 613 55.96 -46.31 22.70
N ALA A 614 56.70 -45.21 22.65
CA ALA A 614 56.49 -43.99 21.89
C ALA A 614 55.91 -44.16 20.46
N MET A 615 54.61 -43.91 20.30
CA MET A 615 53.85 -43.45 19.10
C MET A 615 52.38 -43.88 19.20
N GLY A 616 51.67 -43.38 20.22
CA GLY A 616 50.26 -43.70 20.42
C GLY A 616 49.68 -42.93 21.59
N GLU A 617 49.34 -41.66 21.36
CA GLU A 617 48.56 -40.87 22.31
C GLU A 617 47.20 -41.55 22.55
N ALA A 618 46.74 -41.55 23.80
CA ALA A 618 45.57 -42.33 24.25
C ALA A 618 44.31 -42.07 23.38
N PRO A 619 43.51 -43.11 23.06
CA PRO A 619 42.30 -42.97 22.23
C PRO A 619 41.25 -41.98 22.78
N LEU A 620 41.31 -41.69 24.09
CA LEU A 620 40.46 -40.71 24.77
C LEU A 620 40.74 -39.26 24.37
N ILE A 621 41.95 -38.91 23.95
CA ILE A 621 42.30 -37.53 23.53
C ILE A 621 41.65 -37.18 22.17
N HIS A 622 41.33 -38.19 21.36
CA HIS A 622 40.56 -38.04 20.13
C HIS A 622 39.04 -38.02 20.34
N CYS A 623 38.54 -38.25 21.57
CA CYS A 623 37.13 -38.11 21.87
C CYS A 623 36.74 -36.61 21.92
N LEU A 624 36.10 -36.11 20.86
CA LEU A 624 35.57 -34.75 20.77
C LEU A 624 34.65 -34.39 21.95
N LEU A 625 33.98 -35.38 22.55
CA LEU A 625 33.15 -35.20 23.74
C LEU A 625 33.95 -34.63 24.92
N VAL A 626 35.19 -35.12 25.12
CA VAL A 626 36.11 -34.63 26.15
C VAL A 626 36.52 -33.19 25.84
N ARG A 627 36.82 -32.88 24.57
CA ARG A 627 37.15 -31.49 24.14
C ARG A 627 35.96 -30.54 24.32
N LYS A 628 34.74 -30.99 24.02
CA LYS A 628 33.49 -30.23 24.25
C LYS A 628 33.23 -30.00 25.74
N LEU A 629 33.46 -30.99 26.58
CA LEU A 629 33.36 -30.87 28.04
C LEU A 629 34.34 -29.82 28.58
N PHE A 630 35.61 -29.89 28.18
CA PHE A 630 36.60 -28.87 28.56
C PHE A 630 36.24 -27.48 28.02
N PHE A 631 35.72 -27.39 26.79
CA PHE A 631 35.29 -26.12 26.21
C PHE A 631 34.06 -25.54 26.93
N PHE A 632 33.09 -26.37 27.30
CA PHE A 632 31.93 -25.99 28.10
C PHE A 632 32.35 -25.46 29.48
N LEU A 633 33.23 -26.19 30.19
CA LEU A 633 33.77 -25.78 31.49
C LEU A 633 34.53 -24.45 31.37
N HIS A 634 35.40 -24.31 30.37
CA HIS A 634 36.12 -23.07 30.11
C HIS A 634 35.17 -21.89 29.92
N ARG A 635 34.10 -22.05 29.13
CA ARG A 635 33.10 -20.99 28.91
C ARG A 635 32.28 -20.66 30.16
N CYS A 636 31.92 -21.67 30.95
CA CYS A 636 31.27 -21.46 32.24
C CYS A 636 32.15 -20.61 33.16
N PHE A 637 33.44 -20.93 33.28
CA PHE A 637 34.39 -20.15 34.08
C PHE A 637 34.66 -18.74 33.53
N GLU A 638 34.58 -18.54 32.22
CA GLU A 638 34.65 -17.22 31.60
C GLU A 638 33.39 -16.36 31.80
N MET A 639 32.34 -16.87 32.46
CA MET A 639 31.03 -16.22 32.57
C MET A 639 30.39 -15.89 31.21
N ARG A 640 30.70 -16.67 30.16
CA ARG A 640 30.20 -16.47 28.81
C ARG A 640 29.13 -17.48 28.46
N ALA A 641 28.16 -17.07 27.65
CA ALA A 641 27.14 -17.96 27.14
C ALA A 641 27.74 -19.03 26.20
N PHE A 642 27.20 -20.25 26.27
CA PHE A 642 27.57 -21.36 25.41
C PHE A 642 26.47 -21.59 24.35
N PRO A 643 26.80 -21.87 23.08
CA PRO A 643 28.11 -21.86 22.40
C PRO A 643 28.32 -20.60 21.52
N LEU A 644 29.53 -20.02 21.42
CA LEU A 644 29.88 -18.95 20.44
C LEU A 644 31.36 -19.03 19.98
N ASP A 645 31.73 -18.79 18.70
CA ASP A 645 31.56 -17.58 17.85
C ASP A 645 31.62 -17.87 16.31
N PRO A 646 31.18 -16.99 15.35
CA PRO A 646 31.40 -15.53 15.29
C PRO A 646 30.23 -14.65 14.75
N LYS A 647 30.01 -13.49 15.40
CA LYS A 647 29.10 -12.36 15.03
C LYS A 647 27.65 -12.52 15.51
N ASP A 648 27.33 -11.77 16.58
CA ASP A 648 26.02 -11.50 17.17
C ASP A 648 25.37 -12.60 18.03
N GLY A 649 25.26 -12.31 19.32
CA GLY A 649 24.48 -13.09 20.28
C GLY A 649 23.76 -12.19 21.28
N VAL A 650 23.04 -11.16 20.82
CA VAL A 650 22.13 -10.39 21.69
C VAL A 650 21.08 -11.36 22.25
N GLY A 651 21.05 -11.51 23.58
CA GLY A 651 19.99 -12.26 24.29
C GLY A 651 20.28 -13.73 24.64
N MET A 652 21.52 -14.22 24.58
CA MET A 652 21.84 -15.52 25.21
C MET A 652 21.98 -15.39 26.73
N VAL A 653 21.46 -16.37 27.47
CA VAL A 653 21.53 -16.40 28.94
C VAL A 653 22.98 -16.61 29.39
N GLN A 654 23.51 -15.63 30.11
CA GLN A 654 24.83 -15.73 30.74
C GLN A 654 24.71 -16.48 32.06
N PRO A 655 25.73 -17.28 32.44
CA PRO A 655 25.74 -17.97 33.71
C PRO A 655 25.69 -16.97 34.87
N SER A 656 24.82 -17.23 35.84
CA SER A 656 24.77 -16.44 37.08
C SER A 656 25.85 -16.89 38.05
N ALA A 657 26.28 -16.00 38.96
CA ALA A 657 27.27 -16.34 39.98
C ALA A 657 26.83 -17.53 40.87
N ASN A 658 25.53 -17.66 41.11
CA ASN A 658 24.95 -18.77 41.89
C ASN A 658 25.05 -20.10 41.12
N SER A 659 24.70 -20.08 39.83
CA SER A 659 24.78 -21.27 38.97
C SER A 659 26.20 -21.84 38.89
N ILE A 660 27.22 -20.98 38.87
CA ILE A 660 28.64 -21.41 38.89
C ILE A 660 29.05 -21.93 40.26
N ALA A 661 28.56 -21.32 41.35
CA ALA A 661 28.84 -21.82 42.69
C ALA A 661 28.32 -23.25 42.87
N ASP A 662 27.14 -23.57 42.32
CA ASP A 662 26.58 -24.92 42.34
C ASP A 662 27.36 -25.89 41.45
N LEU A 663 27.81 -25.45 40.27
CA LEU A 663 28.71 -26.23 39.42
C LEU A 663 30.05 -26.53 40.11
N LEU A 664 30.66 -25.54 40.77
CA LEU A 664 31.90 -25.71 41.55
C LEU A 664 31.70 -26.67 42.72
N ARG A 665 30.57 -26.58 43.44
CA ARG A 665 30.22 -27.52 44.51
C ARG A 665 30.07 -28.95 43.99
N CYS A 666 29.55 -29.13 42.78
CA CYS A 666 29.43 -30.44 42.16
C CYS A 666 30.80 -31.03 41.77
N ILE A 667 31.66 -30.24 41.14
CA ILE A 667 32.99 -30.68 40.68
C ILE A 667 33.92 -30.99 41.86
N PHE A 668 33.93 -30.13 42.88
CA PHE A 668 34.83 -30.23 44.03
C PHE A 668 34.16 -30.84 45.26
N ARG A 669 33.17 -31.75 45.09
CA ARG A 669 32.64 -32.49 46.25
C ARG A 669 33.79 -33.24 46.91
N THR A 670 34.32 -32.67 47.99
CA THR A 670 35.21 -33.38 48.90
C THR A 670 34.36 -34.43 49.61
N SER A 671 34.90 -35.63 49.70
CA SER A 671 34.37 -36.77 50.45
C SER A 671 34.35 -36.53 51.97
N GLU A 672 34.13 -35.29 52.44
CA GLU A 672 34.08 -34.96 53.87
C GLU A 672 32.65 -35.02 54.44
N GLY A 673 31.63 -35.20 53.60
CA GLY A 673 30.23 -35.30 54.03
C GLY A 673 29.67 -36.71 54.22
N GLN A 674 30.36 -37.77 53.80
CA GLN A 674 29.83 -39.15 53.84
C GLN A 674 30.05 -39.89 55.18
N GLN A 675 30.69 -39.27 56.18
CA GLN A 675 30.88 -39.91 57.50
C GLN A 675 29.68 -39.82 58.45
N GLN A 676 28.56 -39.21 58.07
CA GLN A 676 27.38 -39.15 58.95
C GLN A 676 26.09 -39.77 58.40
N ALA A 677 26.10 -40.36 57.20
CA ALA A 677 24.88 -40.98 56.65
C ALA A 677 25.16 -42.16 55.72
N ALA A 678 25.74 -43.25 56.23
CA ALA A 678 25.65 -44.57 55.59
C ALA A 678 26.09 -45.72 56.54
N ALA A 679 25.23 -46.11 57.48
CA ALA A 679 25.14 -47.51 57.85
C ALA A 679 24.18 -48.17 56.84
N GLY A 680 24.70 -48.74 55.75
CA GLY A 680 23.86 -49.43 54.78
C GLY A 680 24.41 -49.60 53.37
N SER A 681 25.53 -50.32 53.23
CA SER A 681 25.95 -51.06 52.01
C SER A 681 26.23 -50.30 50.70
N PRO A 682 27.07 -50.85 49.81
CA PRO A 682 28.01 -50.06 49.01
C PRO A 682 27.70 -50.09 47.50
N ALA A 683 28.52 -49.33 46.78
CA ALA A 683 28.76 -49.32 45.34
C ALA A 683 27.97 -48.26 44.57
N GLU A 684 28.59 -47.11 44.37
CA GLU A 684 28.70 -46.49 43.05
C GLU A 684 29.99 -45.65 42.98
N ALA A 685 30.61 -45.70 41.80
CA ALA A 685 32.04 -45.54 41.50
C ALA A 685 32.56 -44.06 41.51
N PRO A 686 33.89 -43.83 41.58
CA PRO A 686 34.49 -42.49 41.55
C PRO A 686 34.35 -41.77 40.22
#